data_AF-A0A3D5VCT3-F1
#
_entry.id   AF-A0A3D5VCT3-F1
#
_cell.length_a   1.000
_cell.length_b   1.000
_cell.length_c   1.000
_cell.angle_alpha   90.00
_cell.angle_beta   90.00
_cell.angle_gamma   90.00
#
_symmetry.space_group_name_H-M   'P 1'
#
loop_
_entity.id
_entity.type
_entity.pdbx_description
1 polymer ?
#
loop_
_entity_poly.entity_id
_entity_poly.type
_entity_poly.pdbx_seq_one_letter_code
_entity_poly.pdbx_strand_id
1 'polypeptide(L)'
;MPADIIITDVGSTTTKAILLKHIDSKYQIAAIANYPTTVEKPDEDVNIAIKQTVQELEKQSNSKLLDADGNFKQEVKYYSTSSAGGGLQILVIGLTLFDSASSGKRTAFGAGGVILDTFAIDDKRTALQQMQTMHILHPDIILMAGGIDDGNVSSLLRLAEILQLAKPSPKFGEKTKIPLVFAGNVKARSFIEGVLKDNFQLEFVPNIRPTMQEENLEPARQKIHQLFMENVMEQAPGYSLLKQKTSQPIIPTPLGVIESLKMLSETLDKNLLAVDIGGATTDIFSNILGEYFRTVSANYGMSYSISNVAKDAGFSKLQELLPADLDENYIRNYISNKMLYPTYVPQDNAQLAIEHAIAKIAIELNREQHFQMNFNTEEIGFLDSLKQTMLSEKINETFYFEKENEKRYFHMEDIDILLASGGVMAHAKNNQQVLEIMNTGFKPEGITHIWKDRNFLSPHMGILSYADKELATQLLLNECIEKIGIIIRPFGKKWRPNKTLLSLQIDDSEPHKIQVGNSKYFPINQKSKIRIELFNNFKLDGDKNEFEFETQLPILIDGSIPDQRHTFSPELYDLSQITNLESSFNDFIPSKKVGKGLLRKKISLPYPGEILVEPGQKVKPGDVIGKNVYDPPKVYIITLFDKTHLKISRENIENSLKVQEGDEIKIGQRIVEIKRKNLLEEMNIQNYIYDSPVRGRVEKINYDAGTIILREIQDYSTNPVKVKVAQKMKLEPEKIKRYLKIKEGDFVYAGDILASRLIDVIANTEDNTKVNKFNLSIQAPSTGTVTNIDEKNGTVTIQYDKDPFEKHSHLNGKIVEVEEGNSATLEFDGFRLQGIIGFGSENSGKLHFIKEKSELTNCSGENIIVYPDQIDLAFLKKAEELKVKGIIAASINNKDLTKFLAEEIGVALTGNEKIPYPLIITEGFGNFQMDSKYKEFLQMQDEKWAYLNGHTQIRAGVTRPILLLEKE
;
A
#
# COMPACT_ATOMS: atom_id res chain seq x y z
N MET A 1 20.45 -45.40 -7.83
CA MET A 1 19.64 -44.66 -8.80
C MET A 1 19.74 -43.19 -8.44
N PRO A 2 19.73 -42.26 -9.42
CA PRO A 2 19.57 -40.84 -9.13
C PRO A 2 18.35 -40.59 -8.22
N ALA A 3 18.50 -39.64 -7.29
CA ALA A 3 17.49 -39.31 -6.28
C ALA A 3 16.26 -38.67 -6.93
N ASP A 4 15.07 -39.00 -6.43
CA ASP A 4 13.85 -38.29 -6.81
C ASP A 4 13.91 -36.86 -6.26
N ILE A 5 13.44 -35.87 -7.03
CA ILE A 5 13.46 -34.47 -6.61
C ILE A 5 12.02 -33.97 -6.51
N ILE A 6 11.66 -33.44 -5.34
CA ILE A 6 10.39 -32.76 -5.11
C ILE A 6 10.66 -31.27 -4.98
N ILE A 7 9.88 -30.48 -5.69
CA ILE A 7 9.95 -29.03 -5.58
C ILE A 7 8.54 -28.52 -5.28
N THR A 8 8.40 -27.72 -4.22
CA THR A 8 7.15 -27.01 -3.91
C THR A 8 7.29 -25.52 -4.08
N ASP A 9 6.24 -24.87 -4.55
CA ASP A 9 6.06 -23.42 -4.44
C ASP A 9 4.84 -23.17 -3.54
N VAL A 10 5.09 -22.58 -2.37
CA VAL A 10 4.02 -22.22 -1.43
C VAL A 10 3.54 -20.82 -1.76
N GLY A 11 2.60 -20.72 -2.71
CA GLY A 11 1.99 -19.47 -3.16
C GLY A 11 1.00 -18.87 -2.14
N SER A 12 0.54 -17.64 -2.39
CA SER A 12 -0.44 -16.96 -1.53
C SER A 12 -1.84 -17.59 -1.51
N THR A 13 -2.29 -18.15 -2.63
CA THR A 13 -3.60 -18.82 -2.77
C THR A 13 -3.48 -20.32 -2.94
N THR A 14 -2.44 -20.78 -3.64
CA THR A 14 -2.26 -22.18 -4.03
C THR A 14 -0.82 -22.61 -3.77
N THR A 15 -0.65 -23.78 -3.16
CA THR A 15 0.62 -24.49 -3.06
C THR A 15 0.72 -25.46 -4.22
N LYS A 16 1.82 -25.41 -4.98
CA LYS A 16 2.05 -26.25 -6.16
C LYS A 16 3.30 -27.11 -5.98
N ALA A 17 3.21 -28.39 -6.30
CA ALA A 17 4.31 -29.33 -6.17
C ALA A 17 4.58 -30.03 -7.50
N ILE A 18 5.87 -30.30 -7.77
CA ILE A 18 6.30 -31.14 -8.88
C ILE A 18 7.21 -32.26 -8.38
N LEU A 19 7.16 -33.39 -9.07
CA LEU A 19 8.06 -34.51 -8.88
C LEU A 19 8.89 -34.70 -10.14
N LEU A 20 10.22 -34.62 -10.01
CA LEU A 20 11.16 -34.96 -11.06
C LEU A 20 11.69 -36.37 -10.81
N LYS A 21 11.64 -37.20 -11.86
CA LYS A 21 12.23 -38.54 -11.85
C LYS A 21 13.22 -38.70 -12.98
N HIS A 22 14.17 -39.59 -12.76
CA HIS A 22 15.12 -39.95 -13.78
C HIS A 22 14.57 -41.09 -14.66
N ILE A 23 14.14 -40.74 -15.87
CA ILE A 23 13.52 -41.61 -16.88
C ILE A 23 14.40 -41.55 -18.14
N ASP A 24 14.71 -42.71 -18.75
CA ASP A 24 15.50 -42.79 -20.00
C ASP A 24 16.83 -42.00 -19.98
N SER A 25 17.56 -42.07 -18.87
CA SER A 25 18.85 -41.39 -18.64
C SER A 25 18.79 -39.86 -18.52
N LYS A 26 17.60 -39.28 -18.28
CA LYS A 26 17.41 -37.83 -18.05
C LYS A 26 16.36 -37.60 -16.96
N TYR A 27 16.40 -36.45 -16.30
CA TYR A 27 15.30 -36.05 -15.43
C TYR A 27 14.15 -35.48 -16.27
N GLN A 28 12.92 -35.80 -15.90
CA GLN A 28 11.68 -35.31 -16.50
C GLN A 28 10.65 -35.02 -15.40
N ILE A 29 9.66 -34.16 -15.70
CA ILE A 29 8.53 -33.92 -14.80
C ILE A 29 7.60 -35.14 -14.83
N ALA A 30 7.58 -35.91 -13.75
CA ALA A 30 6.80 -37.13 -13.63
C ALA A 30 5.37 -36.90 -13.14
N ALA A 31 5.15 -35.87 -12.31
CA ALA A 31 3.84 -35.52 -11.77
C ALA A 31 3.79 -34.05 -11.33
N ILE A 32 2.58 -33.46 -11.38
CA ILE A 32 2.29 -32.09 -10.94
C ILE A 32 1.02 -32.13 -10.08
N ALA A 33 1.06 -31.51 -8.91
CA ALA A 33 -0.08 -31.40 -8.01
C ALA A 33 -0.23 -29.98 -7.48
N ASN A 34 -1.44 -29.61 -7.07
CA ASN A 34 -1.69 -28.35 -6.39
C ASN A 34 -2.79 -28.50 -5.33
N TYR A 35 -2.79 -27.60 -4.35
CA TYR A 35 -3.76 -27.56 -3.26
C TYR A 35 -3.90 -26.11 -2.74
N PRO A 36 -5.06 -25.68 -2.22
CA PRO A 36 -5.18 -24.36 -1.59
C PRO A 36 -4.14 -24.16 -0.48
N THR A 37 -3.51 -23.00 -0.42
CA THR A 37 -2.52 -22.69 0.62
C THR A 37 -3.21 -22.53 1.99
N THR A 38 -2.67 -23.17 3.02
CA THR A 38 -3.26 -23.26 4.37
C THR A 38 -2.60 -22.31 5.38
N VAL A 39 -2.26 -21.08 4.95
CA VAL A 39 -1.57 -20.08 5.79
C VAL A 39 -2.51 -19.23 6.64
N GLU A 40 -3.81 -19.23 6.31
CA GLU A 40 -4.85 -18.49 7.02
C GLU A 40 -5.61 -19.39 8.02
N LYS A 41 -6.39 -18.77 8.92
CA LYS A 41 -7.31 -19.51 9.81
C LYS A 41 -8.35 -20.28 9.00
N PRO A 42 -8.76 -21.48 9.44
CA PRO A 42 -8.50 -22.08 10.75
C PRO A 42 -7.18 -22.87 10.85
N ASP A 43 -6.47 -23.08 9.73
CA ASP A 43 -5.35 -24.00 9.68
C ASP A 43 -4.05 -23.39 10.21
N GLU A 44 -3.71 -22.18 9.77
CA GLU A 44 -2.46 -21.47 10.13
C GLU A 44 -1.21 -22.38 10.08
N ASP A 45 -1.08 -23.23 9.04
CA ASP A 45 0.08 -24.09 8.81
C ASP A 45 0.21 -24.51 7.33
N VAL A 46 1.22 -23.99 6.63
CA VAL A 46 1.51 -24.33 5.23
C VAL A 46 1.89 -25.81 5.00
N ASN A 47 2.31 -26.53 6.03
CA ASN A 47 2.69 -27.94 5.90
C ASN A 47 1.50 -28.84 5.53
N ILE A 48 0.27 -28.42 5.83
CA ILE A 48 -0.94 -29.16 5.49
C ILE A 48 -1.09 -29.22 3.97
N ALA A 49 -1.04 -28.08 3.28
CA ALA A 49 -1.10 -28.01 1.82
C ALA A 49 0.06 -28.78 1.15
N ILE A 50 1.27 -28.69 1.71
CA ILE A 50 2.45 -29.45 1.23
C ILE A 50 2.19 -30.96 1.33
N LYS A 51 1.68 -31.43 2.47
CA LYS A 51 1.37 -32.86 2.66
C LYS A 51 0.31 -33.34 1.66
N GLN A 52 -0.75 -32.57 1.44
CA GLN A 52 -1.81 -32.92 0.48
C GLN A 52 -1.29 -32.99 -0.95
N THR A 53 -0.49 -32.00 -1.37
CA THR A 53 0.11 -32.00 -2.71
C THR A 53 1.08 -33.16 -2.90
N VAL A 54 1.93 -33.46 -1.92
CA VAL A 54 2.85 -34.60 -2.02
C VAL A 54 2.10 -35.94 -2.07
N GLN A 55 1.04 -36.12 -1.29
CA GLN A 55 0.19 -37.32 -1.38
C GLN A 55 -0.45 -37.49 -2.75
N GLU A 56 -0.82 -36.38 -3.40
CA GLU A 56 -1.34 -36.41 -4.77
C GLU A 56 -0.23 -36.77 -5.78
N LEU A 57 0.99 -36.27 -5.61
CA LEU A 57 2.16 -36.71 -6.40
C LEU A 57 2.43 -38.22 -6.22
N GLU A 58 2.31 -38.76 -5.00
CA GLU A 58 2.48 -40.20 -4.75
C GLU A 58 1.46 -41.04 -5.54
N LYS A 59 0.20 -40.59 -5.59
CA LYS A 59 -0.87 -41.27 -6.35
C LYS A 59 -0.61 -41.23 -7.85
N GLN A 60 -0.28 -40.06 -8.40
CA GLN A 60 -0.05 -39.88 -9.84
C GLN A 60 1.19 -40.65 -10.32
N SER A 61 2.25 -40.66 -9.52
CA SER A 61 3.53 -41.29 -9.89
C SER A 61 3.67 -42.75 -9.43
N ASN A 62 2.66 -43.28 -8.72
CA ASN A 62 2.66 -44.58 -8.07
C ASN A 62 3.96 -44.83 -7.29
N SER A 63 4.40 -43.85 -6.49
CA SER A 63 5.67 -43.92 -5.74
C SER A 63 5.52 -43.34 -4.36
N LYS A 64 6.11 -44.01 -3.38
CA LYS A 64 6.10 -43.57 -1.98
C LYS A 64 7.27 -42.65 -1.71
N LEU A 65 6.96 -41.37 -1.47
CA LEU A 65 7.88 -40.26 -1.27
C LEU A 65 8.02 -39.90 0.21
N LEU A 66 6.97 -40.14 1.01
CA LEU A 66 6.96 -39.95 2.44
C LEU A 66 7.13 -41.27 3.21
N ASP A 67 7.71 -41.22 4.40
CA ASP A 67 7.74 -42.33 5.36
C ASP A 67 6.45 -42.42 6.20
N ALA A 68 6.41 -43.36 7.15
CA ALA A 68 5.24 -43.59 8.02
C ALA A 68 4.95 -42.39 8.95
N ASP A 69 5.96 -41.59 9.27
CA ASP A 69 5.87 -40.42 10.14
C ASP A 69 5.56 -39.13 9.34
N GLY A 70 5.53 -39.23 8.01
CA GLY A 70 5.22 -38.12 7.10
C GLY A 70 6.43 -37.25 6.74
N ASN A 71 7.65 -37.73 6.96
CA ASN A 71 8.87 -37.07 6.51
C ASN A 71 9.26 -37.55 5.11
N PHE A 72 9.99 -36.71 4.36
CA PHE A 72 10.58 -37.12 3.09
C PHE A 72 11.62 -38.21 3.32
N LYS A 73 11.55 -39.28 2.52
CA LYS A 73 12.55 -40.36 2.59
C LYS A 73 13.96 -39.85 2.26
N GLN A 74 14.99 -40.52 2.77
CA GLN A 74 16.39 -40.09 2.59
C GLN A 74 16.83 -40.00 1.12
N GLU A 75 16.26 -40.83 0.25
CA GLU A 75 16.52 -40.82 -1.19
C GLU A 75 15.82 -39.69 -1.97
N VAL A 76 15.00 -38.87 -1.31
CA VAL A 76 14.26 -37.76 -1.92
C VAL A 76 14.92 -36.42 -1.57
N LYS A 77 15.26 -35.62 -2.59
CA LYS A 77 15.67 -34.23 -2.40
C LYS A 77 14.45 -33.33 -2.42
N TYR A 78 14.34 -32.45 -1.42
CA TYR A 78 13.20 -31.55 -1.30
C TYR A 78 13.63 -30.08 -1.36
N TYR A 79 13.13 -29.36 -2.35
CA TYR A 79 13.35 -27.92 -2.50
C TYR A 79 12.03 -27.18 -2.37
N SER A 80 12.07 -25.92 -1.91
CA SER A 80 10.87 -25.10 -1.86
C SER A 80 11.15 -23.64 -2.15
N THR A 81 10.20 -23.01 -2.84
CA THR A 81 9.99 -21.56 -2.84
C THR A 81 8.78 -21.22 -1.97
N SER A 82 8.68 -19.98 -1.50
CA SER A 82 7.51 -19.53 -0.72
C SER A 82 7.21 -18.05 -0.89
N SER A 83 5.92 -17.73 -0.93
CA SER A 83 5.34 -16.39 -0.80
C SER A 83 4.14 -16.36 0.16
N ALA A 84 3.91 -17.44 0.90
CA ALA A 84 2.75 -17.62 1.79
C ALA A 84 2.73 -16.67 3.00
N GLY A 85 3.87 -16.07 3.38
CA GLY A 85 3.90 -14.94 4.32
C GLY A 85 3.16 -13.69 3.82
N GLY A 86 2.68 -13.69 2.57
CA GLY A 86 2.09 -12.56 1.88
C GLY A 86 3.15 -11.62 1.31
N GLY A 87 2.73 -10.74 0.38
CA GLY A 87 3.64 -9.73 -0.17
C GLY A 87 4.11 -8.77 0.92
N LEU A 88 5.35 -8.28 0.79
CA LEU A 88 5.98 -7.34 1.71
C LEU A 88 5.15 -6.05 1.84
N GLN A 89 4.50 -5.79 2.97
CA GLN A 89 3.69 -4.59 3.19
C GLN A 89 4.54 -3.45 3.76
N ILE A 90 4.60 -2.33 3.02
CA ILE A 90 5.44 -1.18 3.36
C ILE A 90 4.58 0.04 3.67
N LEU A 91 4.83 0.66 4.81
CA LEU A 91 4.38 2.01 5.12
C LEU A 91 5.43 3.01 4.63
N VAL A 92 5.08 3.91 3.72
CA VAL A 92 6.01 4.93 3.22
C VAL A 92 5.76 6.25 3.93
N ILE A 93 6.79 6.82 4.55
CA ILE A 93 6.76 8.15 5.15
C ILE A 93 7.76 9.02 4.40
N GLY A 94 7.27 10.06 3.73
CA GLY A 94 8.09 11.03 3.03
C GLY A 94 7.91 12.43 3.59
N LEU A 95 8.93 13.27 3.54
CA LEU A 95 8.80 14.67 3.98
C LEU A 95 7.66 15.43 3.25
N THR A 96 7.63 15.34 1.92
CA THR A 96 6.60 15.90 1.03
C THR A 96 6.07 14.82 0.09
N LEU A 97 4.81 14.94 -0.34
CA LEU A 97 4.19 13.99 -1.27
C LEU A 97 4.89 13.91 -2.63
N PHE A 98 5.25 15.07 -3.20
CA PHE A 98 5.76 15.16 -4.56
C PHE A 98 7.20 14.66 -4.72
N ASP A 99 8.08 14.92 -3.75
CA ASP A 99 9.51 14.61 -3.86
C ASP A 99 9.90 13.36 -3.07
N SER A 100 9.94 13.48 -1.74
CA SER A 100 10.52 12.47 -0.86
C SER A 100 9.65 11.22 -0.78
N ALA A 101 8.33 11.40 -0.66
CA ALA A 101 7.40 10.28 -0.64
C ALA A 101 7.36 9.58 -2.00
N SER A 102 7.41 10.33 -3.10
CA SER A 102 7.50 9.78 -4.47
C SER A 102 8.75 8.91 -4.66
N SER A 103 9.91 9.39 -4.21
CA SER A 103 11.17 8.61 -4.20
C SER A 103 11.06 7.36 -3.31
N GLY A 104 10.44 7.51 -2.14
CA GLY A 104 10.15 6.41 -1.23
C GLY A 104 9.23 5.35 -1.85
N LYS A 105 8.18 5.76 -2.58
CA LYS A 105 7.30 4.85 -3.33
C LYS A 105 8.07 4.07 -4.39
N ARG A 106 8.89 4.72 -5.21
CA ARG A 106 9.75 4.05 -6.21
C ARG A 106 10.75 3.07 -5.57
N THR A 107 11.26 3.40 -4.39
CA THR A 107 12.11 2.52 -3.59
C THR A 107 11.33 1.30 -3.11
N ALA A 108 10.18 1.50 -2.48
CA ALA A 108 9.32 0.44 -1.97
C ALA A 108 8.85 -0.53 -3.07
N PHE A 109 8.37 0.00 -4.20
CA PHE A 109 7.96 -0.81 -5.35
C PHE A 109 9.13 -1.58 -5.96
N GLY A 110 10.30 -0.94 -6.15
CA GLY A 110 11.50 -1.61 -6.66
C GLY A 110 12.02 -2.70 -5.72
N ALA A 111 11.79 -2.57 -4.41
CA ALA A 111 12.11 -3.61 -3.43
C ALA A 111 11.10 -4.78 -3.42
N GLY A 112 10.05 -4.73 -4.24
CA GLY A 112 9.01 -5.76 -4.27
C GLY A 112 7.90 -5.55 -3.24
N GLY A 113 7.73 -4.34 -2.70
CA GLY A 113 6.79 -4.01 -1.64
C GLY A 113 5.41 -3.53 -2.10
N VAL A 114 4.39 -3.91 -1.33
CA VAL A 114 3.00 -3.43 -1.35
C VAL A 114 2.90 -2.19 -0.47
N ILE A 115 2.58 -1.02 -1.04
CA ILE A 115 2.44 0.19 -0.23
C ILE A 115 1.05 0.20 0.42
N LEU A 116 1.01 0.15 1.76
CA LEU A 116 -0.25 0.22 2.51
C LEU A 116 -0.86 1.61 2.43
N ASP A 117 -0.04 2.62 2.70
CA ASP A 117 -0.39 4.03 2.66
C ASP A 117 0.91 4.86 2.59
N THR A 118 0.79 6.14 2.27
CA THR A 118 1.88 7.09 2.24
C THR A 118 1.56 8.32 3.07
N PHE A 119 2.46 8.68 3.99
CA PHE A 119 2.31 9.83 4.87
C PHE A 119 3.34 10.91 4.55
N ALA A 120 2.89 12.15 4.59
CA ALA A 120 3.73 13.33 4.44
C ALA A 120 3.13 14.52 5.19
N ILE A 121 3.91 15.60 5.35
CA ILE A 121 3.43 16.80 6.06
C ILE A 121 2.31 17.50 5.27
N ASP A 122 2.32 17.38 3.95
CA ASP A 122 1.38 18.00 3.01
C ASP A 122 0.25 17.05 2.54
N ASP A 123 -0.01 15.95 3.26
CA ASP A 123 -0.98 14.91 2.86
C ASP A 123 -2.45 15.21 3.17
N LYS A 124 -2.76 16.44 3.59
CA LYS A 124 -4.08 16.97 3.97
C LYS A 124 -4.70 16.39 5.26
N ARG A 125 -4.13 15.33 5.86
CA ARG A 125 -4.63 14.76 7.12
C ARG A 125 -4.11 15.55 8.31
N THR A 126 -4.91 15.63 9.38
CA THR A 126 -4.41 16.14 10.67
C THR A 126 -3.48 15.11 11.31
N ALA A 127 -2.60 15.53 12.22
CA ALA A 127 -1.70 14.60 12.92
C ALA A 127 -2.46 13.48 13.64
N LEU A 128 -3.63 13.77 14.22
CA LEU A 128 -4.48 12.77 14.87
C LEU A 128 -5.01 11.74 13.86
N GLN A 129 -5.48 12.20 12.69
CA GLN A 129 -5.94 11.31 11.62
C GLN A 129 -4.79 10.44 11.11
N GLN A 130 -3.60 11.02 10.92
CA GLN A 130 -2.42 10.25 10.52
C GLN A 130 -2.09 9.16 11.54
N MET A 131 -2.11 9.47 12.84
CA MET A 131 -1.88 8.49 13.90
C MET A 131 -2.92 7.37 13.90
N GLN A 132 -4.20 7.71 13.80
CA GLN A 132 -5.28 6.73 13.76
C GLN A 132 -5.15 5.80 12.56
N THR A 133 -4.86 6.35 11.38
CA THR A 133 -4.63 5.54 10.18
C THR A 133 -3.40 4.66 10.36
N MET A 134 -2.25 5.20 10.78
CA MET A 134 -1.05 4.39 11.03
C MET A 134 -1.28 3.28 12.07
N HIS A 135 -2.07 3.53 13.12
CA HIS A 135 -2.33 2.57 14.19
C HIS A 135 -3.06 1.31 13.72
N ILE A 136 -4.03 1.47 12.82
CA ILE A 136 -4.81 0.36 12.25
C ILE A 136 -4.10 -0.31 11.06
N LEU A 137 -3.01 0.29 10.58
CA LEU A 137 -2.18 -0.33 9.55
C LEU A 137 -1.23 -1.32 10.20
N HIS A 138 -1.07 -2.46 9.53
CA HIS A 138 -0.18 -3.54 9.98
C HIS A 138 1.01 -3.71 9.02
N PRO A 139 1.99 -2.78 8.99
CA PRO A 139 3.12 -2.87 8.07
C PRO A 139 4.12 -3.95 8.47
N ASP A 140 4.71 -4.60 7.47
CA ASP A 140 5.86 -5.48 7.65
C ASP A 140 7.17 -4.67 7.77
N ILE A 141 7.27 -3.57 7.01
CA ILE A 141 8.42 -2.64 7.02
C ILE A 141 7.91 -1.20 6.95
N ILE A 142 8.62 -0.28 7.59
CA ILE A 142 8.41 1.16 7.43
C ILE A 142 9.60 1.74 6.68
N LEU A 143 9.36 2.43 5.56
CA LEU A 143 10.36 3.22 4.86
C LEU A 143 10.15 4.69 5.19
N MET A 144 11.06 5.27 5.96
CA MET A 144 11.04 6.69 6.28
C MET A 144 12.13 7.41 5.49
N ALA A 145 11.71 8.33 4.63
CA ALA A 145 12.58 9.07 3.73
C ALA A 145 12.29 10.58 3.77
N GLY A 146 13.26 11.36 3.30
CA GLY A 146 13.07 12.77 2.99
C GLY A 146 13.99 13.73 3.72
N GLY A 147 13.95 14.96 3.23
CA GLY A 147 14.97 15.96 3.47
C GLY A 147 16.25 15.65 2.67
N ILE A 148 16.76 16.64 1.95
CA ILE A 148 18.13 16.60 1.40
C ILE A 148 19.13 16.63 2.57
N ASP A 149 20.36 16.13 2.39
CA ASP A 149 21.30 15.94 3.51
C ASP A 149 21.71 17.24 4.23
N ASP A 150 21.73 18.37 3.50
CA ASP A 150 21.98 19.69 4.07
C ASP A 150 20.70 20.48 4.38
N GLY A 151 19.54 19.84 4.31
CA GLY A 151 18.23 20.44 4.54
C GLY A 151 17.81 20.53 6.01
N ASN A 152 16.60 21.05 6.23
CA ASN A 152 16.00 21.16 7.56
C ASN A 152 15.57 19.78 8.10
N VAL A 153 15.93 19.49 9.35
CA VAL A 153 15.61 18.23 10.05
C VAL A 153 14.28 18.25 10.82
N SER A 154 13.76 19.43 11.18
CA SER A 154 12.62 19.57 12.11
C SER A 154 11.35 18.91 11.60
N SER A 155 11.10 19.06 10.31
CA SER A 155 9.93 18.52 9.64
C SER A 155 9.95 16.98 9.58
N LEU A 156 11.13 16.39 9.33
CA LEU A 156 11.30 14.94 9.32
C LEU A 156 11.08 14.35 10.72
N LEU A 157 11.58 15.04 11.75
CA LEU A 157 11.37 14.65 13.13
C LEU A 157 9.91 14.68 13.54
N ARG A 158 9.15 15.69 13.08
CA ARG A 158 7.72 15.74 13.30
C ARG A 158 7.01 14.49 12.79
N LEU A 159 7.38 13.97 11.62
CA LEU A 159 6.82 12.73 11.09
C LEU A 159 7.23 11.51 11.93
N ALA A 160 8.47 11.46 12.44
CA ALA A 160 8.91 10.40 13.35
C ALA A 160 8.10 10.40 14.67
N GLU A 161 7.78 11.57 15.22
CA GLU A 161 6.92 11.69 16.41
C GLU A 161 5.53 11.11 16.17
N ILE A 162 4.93 11.46 15.02
CA ILE A 162 3.60 10.99 14.64
C ILE A 162 3.61 9.46 14.57
N LEU A 163 4.63 8.89 13.95
CA LEU A 163 4.80 7.44 13.88
C LEU A 163 5.01 6.80 15.26
N GLN A 164 5.86 7.37 16.12
CA GLN A 164 6.13 6.86 17.46
C GLN A 164 4.84 6.78 18.30
N LEU A 165 4.01 7.82 18.22
CA LEU A 165 2.74 7.91 18.94
C LEU A 165 1.66 7.01 18.35
N ALA A 166 1.64 6.83 17.03
CA ALA A 166 0.67 5.96 16.36
C ALA A 166 0.77 4.50 16.81
N LYS A 167 1.95 4.04 17.24
CA LYS A 167 2.22 2.66 17.68
C LYS A 167 1.61 1.62 16.71
N PRO A 168 1.98 1.64 15.41
CA PRO A 168 1.57 0.58 14.50
C PRO A 168 2.06 -0.78 15.01
N SER A 169 1.37 -1.84 14.63
CA SER A 169 1.72 -3.22 15.01
C SER A 169 2.08 -4.05 13.78
N PRO A 170 3.03 -4.99 13.87
CA PRO A 170 3.39 -5.83 12.74
C PRO A 170 2.21 -6.74 12.35
N LYS A 171 2.20 -7.17 11.10
CA LYS A 171 1.23 -8.12 10.54
C LYS A 171 1.23 -9.48 11.25
N PHE A 172 2.40 -9.97 11.63
CA PHE A 172 2.59 -11.20 12.38
C PHE A 172 3.39 -10.91 13.65
N GLY A 173 3.13 -11.69 14.72
CA GLY A 173 3.89 -11.60 15.96
C GLY A 173 3.77 -10.26 16.68
N GLU A 174 2.72 -10.09 17.51
CA GLU A 174 2.45 -8.87 18.29
C GLU A 174 3.62 -8.40 19.21
N LYS A 175 4.67 -9.22 19.39
CA LYS A 175 5.81 -8.95 20.29
C LYS A 175 7.10 -8.52 19.58
N THR A 176 7.14 -8.47 18.25
CA THR A 176 8.34 -8.07 17.49
C THR A 176 8.31 -6.61 17.09
N LYS A 177 9.47 -5.93 17.16
CA LYS A 177 9.61 -4.55 16.67
C LYS A 177 9.52 -4.54 15.14
N ILE A 178 8.77 -3.59 14.58
CA ILE A 178 8.68 -3.43 13.12
C ILE A 178 10.03 -2.89 12.61
N PRO A 179 10.61 -3.50 11.57
CA PRO A 179 11.78 -2.94 10.88
C PRO A 179 11.46 -1.58 10.26
N LEU A 180 12.31 -0.59 10.53
CA LEU A 180 12.21 0.75 9.98
C LEU A 180 13.50 1.12 9.26
N VAL A 181 13.41 1.24 7.94
CA VAL A 181 14.50 1.71 7.08
C VAL A 181 14.45 3.22 7.01
N PHE A 182 15.44 3.89 7.60
CA PHE A 182 15.61 5.32 7.50
C PHE A 182 16.58 5.66 6.35
N ALA A 183 16.02 6.29 5.31
CA ALA A 183 16.71 6.69 4.09
C ALA A 183 16.58 8.20 3.82
N GLY A 184 16.52 9.01 4.88
CA GLY A 184 16.42 10.47 4.80
C GLY A 184 17.73 11.19 5.16
N ASN A 185 17.61 12.51 5.37
CA ASN A 185 18.72 13.41 5.70
C ASN A 185 19.69 12.82 6.73
N VAL A 186 20.97 12.73 6.37
CA VAL A 186 22.04 12.14 7.22
C VAL A 186 22.20 12.84 8.57
N LYS A 187 22.01 14.17 8.63
CA LYS A 187 22.08 14.96 9.87
C LYS A 187 20.90 14.68 10.82
N ALA A 188 19.79 14.14 10.31
CA ALA A 188 18.64 13.77 11.14
C ALA A 188 18.81 12.42 11.86
N ARG A 189 19.78 11.59 11.47
CA ARG A 189 19.89 10.19 11.94
C ARG A 189 19.97 10.03 13.46
N SER A 190 20.82 10.81 14.13
CA SER A 190 20.96 10.74 15.60
C SER A 190 19.67 11.10 16.34
N PHE A 191 18.88 12.01 15.78
CA PHE A 191 17.59 12.40 16.34
C PHE A 191 16.52 11.32 16.11
N ILE A 192 16.48 10.77 14.89
CA ILE A 192 15.58 9.66 14.54
C ILE A 192 15.87 8.44 15.41
N GLU A 193 17.14 8.13 15.65
CA GLU A 193 17.56 7.09 16.59
C GLU A 193 17.03 7.37 17.99
N GLY A 194 17.15 8.61 18.47
CA GLY A 194 16.64 9.02 19.77
C GLY A 194 15.14 8.81 19.96
N VAL A 195 14.35 9.00 18.89
CA VAL A 195 12.87 8.92 18.91
C VAL A 195 12.36 7.49 18.64
N LEU A 196 12.95 6.75 17.70
CA LEU A 196 12.33 5.53 17.16
C LEU A 196 12.97 4.21 17.62
N LYS A 197 14.19 4.20 18.18
CA LYS A 197 14.92 2.94 18.46
C LYS A 197 14.24 2.01 19.49
N ASP A 198 13.49 2.60 20.41
CA ASP A 198 12.88 1.85 21.51
C ASP A 198 11.65 1.06 21.02
N ASN A 199 11.00 1.52 19.94
CA ASN A 199 9.77 0.93 19.40
C ASN A 199 9.99 0.17 18.08
N PHE A 200 11.03 0.53 17.32
CA PHE A 200 11.29 -0.01 15.98
C PHE A 200 12.69 -0.63 15.87
N GLN A 201 12.86 -1.60 14.98
CA GLN A 201 14.19 -2.09 14.57
C GLN A 201 14.73 -1.12 13.51
N LEU A 202 15.51 -0.13 13.95
CA LEU A 202 16.03 0.92 13.07
C LEU A 202 17.21 0.46 12.22
N GLU A 203 17.13 0.72 10.93
CA GLU A 203 18.17 0.44 9.95
C GLU A 203 18.46 1.71 9.15
N PHE A 204 19.70 2.21 9.23
CA PHE A 204 20.11 3.41 8.51
C PHE A 204 20.75 3.04 7.16
N VAL A 205 20.28 3.68 6.10
CA VAL A 205 20.83 3.57 4.74
C VAL A 205 21.17 4.96 4.18
N PRO A 206 22.02 5.06 3.14
CA PRO A 206 22.19 6.31 2.38
C PRO A 206 20.86 6.98 2.03
N ASN A 207 20.85 8.31 2.01
CA ASN A 207 19.66 9.08 1.69
C ASN A 207 19.20 8.76 0.26
N ILE A 208 17.92 8.42 0.07
CA ILE A 208 17.38 8.11 -1.26
C ILE A 208 17.27 9.35 -2.15
N ARG A 209 17.33 10.55 -1.56
CA ARG A 209 17.35 11.82 -2.27
C ARG A 209 18.35 12.79 -1.59
N PRO A 210 19.67 12.61 -1.79
CA PRO A 210 20.69 13.41 -1.12
C PRO A 210 20.60 14.90 -1.47
N THR A 211 20.25 15.23 -2.71
CA THR A 211 20.06 16.60 -3.24
C THR A 211 18.70 16.72 -3.93
N MET A 212 18.28 17.93 -4.32
CA MET A 212 16.98 18.11 -4.98
C MET A 212 16.90 17.44 -6.36
N GLN A 213 18.05 17.15 -7.00
CA GLN A 213 18.12 16.61 -8.36
C GLN A 213 18.53 15.13 -8.41
N GLU A 214 19.16 14.61 -7.36
CA GLU A 214 19.77 13.27 -7.35
C GLU A 214 18.92 12.26 -6.57
N GLU A 215 18.81 11.03 -7.10
CA GLU A 215 18.17 9.88 -6.44
C GLU A 215 19.14 8.71 -6.29
N ASN A 216 19.15 8.09 -5.11
CA ASN A 216 20.00 6.95 -4.76
C ASN A 216 19.16 5.82 -4.11
N LEU A 217 18.33 5.16 -4.92
CA LEU A 217 17.29 4.25 -4.41
C LEU A 217 17.81 2.86 -3.99
N GLU A 218 18.89 2.37 -4.61
CA GLU A 218 19.38 0.99 -4.47
C GLU A 218 19.74 0.56 -3.04
N PRO A 219 20.46 1.36 -2.23
CA PRO A 219 20.83 0.95 -0.87
C PRO A 219 19.61 0.66 0.01
N ALA A 220 18.55 1.47 -0.13
CA ALA A 220 17.30 1.27 0.58
C ALA A 220 16.54 0.04 0.06
N ARG A 221 16.50 -0.18 -1.26
CA ARG A 221 15.87 -1.36 -1.87
C ARG A 221 16.48 -2.66 -1.37
N GLN A 222 17.81 -2.76 -1.38
CA GLN A 222 18.53 -3.95 -0.92
C GLN A 222 18.29 -4.24 0.56
N LYS A 223 18.32 -3.19 1.40
CA LYS A 223 18.04 -3.33 2.84
C LYS A 223 16.61 -3.78 3.10
N ILE A 224 15.62 -3.21 2.40
CA ILE A 224 14.22 -3.64 2.50
C ILE A 224 14.07 -5.11 2.12
N HIS A 225 14.71 -5.54 1.02
CA HIS A 225 14.68 -6.93 0.58
C HIS A 225 15.30 -7.88 1.61
N GLN A 226 16.45 -7.51 2.19
CA GLN A 226 17.11 -8.28 3.25
C GLN A 226 16.19 -8.44 4.48
N LEU A 227 15.62 -7.34 4.98
CA LEU A 227 14.75 -7.36 6.16
C LEU A 227 13.48 -8.18 5.95
N PHE A 228 12.95 -8.19 4.72
CA PHE A 228 11.81 -9.05 4.37
C PHE A 228 12.15 -10.54 4.57
N MET A 229 13.35 -10.95 4.12
CA MET A 229 13.82 -12.33 4.26
C MET A 229 14.05 -12.71 5.71
N GLU A 230 14.71 -11.84 6.47
CA GLU A 230 15.11 -12.11 7.86
C GLU A 230 13.92 -12.09 8.82
N ASN A 231 12.98 -11.16 8.64
CA ASN A 231 12.00 -10.85 9.68
C ASN A 231 10.55 -11.17 9.32
N VAL A 232 10.19 -11.27 8.03
CA VAL A 232 8.78 -11.38 7.61
C VAL A 232 8.45 -12.80 7.16
N MET A 233 9.28 -13.39 6.29
CA MET A 233 9.04 -14.75 5.79
C MET A 233 9.14 -15.81 6.90
N GLU A 234 10.05 -15.64 7.87
CA GLU A 234 10.23 -16.60 8.96
C GLU A 234 9.01 -16.69 9.89
N GLN A 235 8.17 -15.65 9.92
CA GLN A 235 6.99 -15.56 10.77
C GLN A 235 5.75 -16.20 10.14
N ALA A 236 5.82 -16.63 8.87
CA ALA A 236 4.69 -17.28 8.22
C ALA A 236 4.32 -18.60 8.93
N PRO A 237 3.04 -18.85 9.23
CA PRO A 237 2.61 -20.04 9.95
C PRO A 237 3.08 -21.36 9.28
N GLY A 238 3.76 -22.22 10.04
CA GLY A 238 4.34 -23.49 9.54
C GLY A 238 5.73 -23.38 8.88
N TYR A 239 6.24 -22.17 8.62
CA TYR A 239 7.49 -21.98 7.88
C TYR A 239 8.73 -22.54 8.59
N SER A 240 8.81 -22.39 9.91
CA SER A 240 9.93 -22.92 10.70
C SER A 240 10.09 -24.43 10.58
N LEU A 241 8.98 -25.18 10.49
CA LEU A 241 9.00 -26.63 10.27
C LEU A 241 9.36 -26.98 8.82
N LEU A 242 8.86 -26.19 7.86
CA LEU A 242 9.19 -26.35 6.45
C LEU A 242 10.70 -26.19 6.20
N LYS A 243 11.32 -25.16 6.79
CA LYS A 243 12.76 -24.87 6.69
C LYS A 243 13.66 -26.02 7.16
N GLN A 244 13.18 -26.86 8.08
CA GLN A 244 13.92 -28.03 8.57
C GLN A 244 13.87 -29.24 7.61
N LYS A 245 12.88 -29.27 6.71
CA LYS A 245 12.66 -30.38 5.77
C LYS A 245 13.36 -30.18 4.42
N THR A 246 13.65 -28.94 4.05
CA THR A 246 14.23 -28.63 2.73
C THR A 246 15.73 -28.95 2.69
N SER A 247 16.19 -29.48 1.57
CA SER A 247 17.60 -29.80 1.31
C SER A 247 18.46 -28.56 1.02
N GLN A 248 17.84 -27.40 0.81
CA GLN A 248 18.48 -26.10 0.58
C GLN A 248 17.66 -24.97 1.25
N PRO A 249 18.24 -23.77 1.44
CA PRO A 249 17.50 -22.60 1.90
C PRO A 249 16.29 -22.32 0.99
N ILE A 250 15.15 -22.05 1.61
CA ILE A 250 13.95 -21.62 0.90
C ILE A 250 14.21 -20.21 0.35
N ILE A 251 13.89 -20.01 -0.92
CA ILE A 251 13.95 -18.69 -1.56
C ILE A 251 12.52 -18.14 -1.78
N PRO A 252 12.36 -16.81 -1.91
CA PRO A 252 11.07 -16.22 -2.28
C PRO A 252 10.60 -16.72 -3.64
N THR A 253 9.29 -16.93 -3.79
CA THR A 253 8.67 -17.24 -5.10
C THR A 253 9.12 -16.26 -6.20
N PRO A 254 9.11 -14.92 -6.00
CA PRO A 254 9.54 -13.99 -7.05
C PRO A 254 11.03 -14.09 -7.39
N LEU A 255 11.88 -14.46 -6.43
CA LEU A 255 13.30 -14.69 -6.69
C LEU A 255 13.49 -15.93 -7.56
N GLY A 256 12.73 -17.00 -7.31
CA GLY A 256 12.70 -18.18 -8.18
C GLY A 256 12.28 -17.82 -9.62
N VAL A 257 11.26 -16.98 -9.78
CA VAL A 257 10.86 -16.48 -11.11
C VAL A 257 12.00 -15.70 -11.78
N ILE A 258 12.64 -14.76 -11.06
CA ILE A 258 13.78 -13.98 -11.60
C ILE A 258 14.88 -14.90 -12.10
N GLU A 259 15.29 -15.91 -11.32
CA GLU A 259 16.38 -16.81 -11.72
C GLU A 259 16.01 -17.63 -12.96
N SER A 260 14.76 -18.08 -13.08
CA SER A 260 14.27 -18.73 -14.31
C SER A 260 14.31 -17.81 -15.53
N LEU A 261 13.90 -16.55 -15.37
CA LEU A 261 13.91 -15.59 -16.47
C LEU A 261 15.31 -15.21 -16.89
N LYS A 262 16.25 -15.04 -15.95
CA LYS A 262 17.67 -14.84 -16.24
C LYS A 262 18.24 -15.99 -17.04
N MET A 263 18.00 -17.24 -16.62
CA MET A 263 18.42 -18.43 -17.37
C MET A 263 17.88 -18.42 -18.81
N LEU A 264 16.61 -18.05 -18.97
CA LEU A 264 15.95 -17.98 -20.26
C LEU A 264 16.57 -16.90 -21.16
N SER A 265 16.73 -15.68 -20.65
CA SER A 265 17.29 -14.58 -21.44
C SER A 265 18.76 -14.78 -21.79
N GLU A 266 19.57 -15.30 -20.85
CA GLU A 266 20.99 -15.64 -21.09
C GLU A 266 21.14 -16.69 -22.19
N THR A 267 20.24 -17.68 -22.23
CA THR A 267 20.31 -18.77 -23.21
C THR A 267 19.85 -18.32 -24.61
N LEU A 268 18.94 -17.35 -24.69
CA LEU A 268 18.33 -16.92 -25.94
C LEU A 268 19.00 -15.71 -26.59
N ASP A 269 19.76 -14.92 -25.81
CA ASP A 269 20.39 -13.66 -26.25
C ASP A 269 19.36 -12.70 -26.90
N LYS A 270 18.23 -12.50 -26.20
CA LYS A 270 17.08 -11.71 -26.66
C LYS A 270 16.54 -10.81 -25.57
N ASN A 271 15.96 -9.67 -25.96
CA ASN A 271 15.22 -8.81 -25.05
C ASN A 271 13.90 -9.50 -24.67
N LEU A 272 13.74 -9.76 -23.37
CA LEU A 272 12.62 -10.52 -22.85
C LEU A 272 11.90 -9.73 -21.79
N LEU A 273 10.58 -9.71 -21.88
CA LEU A 273 9.74 -9.20 -20.81
C LEU A 273 8.73 -10.28 -20.41
N ALA A 274 8.56 -10.48 -19.12
CA ALA A 274 7.62 -11.44 -18.57
C ALA A 274 6.60 -10.73 -17.70
N VAL A 275 5.34 -11.16 -17.80
CA VAL A 275 4.29 -10.75 -16.88
C VAL A 275 3.77 -11.97 -16.14
N ASP A 276 3.79 -11.90 -14.81
CA ASP A 276 3.30 -12.94 -13.93
C ASP A 276 2.12 -12.42 -13.13
N ILE A 277 0.91 -12.86 -13.48
CA ILE A 277 -0.32 -12.42 -12.83
C ILE A 277 -0.83 -13.47 -11.84
N GLY A 278 -0.62 -13.17 -10.55
CA GLY A 278 -1.04 -14.01 -9.44
C GLY A 278 -2.42 -13.65 -8.89
N GLY A 279 -2.84 -14.37 -7.85
CA GLY A 279 -4.09 -14.07 -7.13
C GLY A 279 -4.05 -12.75 -6.36
N ALA A 280 -2.86 -12.25 -6.02
CA ALA A 280 -2.70 -11.10 -5.14
C ALA A 280 -1.79 -9.99 -5.67
N THR A 281 -0.87 -10.31 -6.59
CA THR A 281 0.07 -9.37 -7.20
C THR A 281 0.16 -9.66 -8.69
N THR A 282 0.55 -8.65 -9.46
CA THR A 282 1.10 -8.84 -10.80
C THR A 282 2.54 -8.36 -10.77
N ASP A 283 3.43 -9.16 -11.33
CA ASP A 283 4.85 -8.86 -11.44
C ASP A 283 5.21 -8.69 -12.92
N ILE A 284 5.94 -7.64 -13.25
CA ILE A 284 6.59 -7.48 -14.56
C ILE A 284 8.08 -7.55 -14.36
N PHE A 285 8.71 -8.41 -15.15
CA PHE A 285 10.15 -8.59 -15.22
C PHE A 285 10.61 -8.22 -16.61
N SER A 286 11.68 -7.43 -16.71
CA SER A 286 12.30 -7.13 -18.00
C SER A 286 13.79 -7.43 -17.95
N ASN A 287 14.27 -7.98 -19.05
CA ASN A 287 15.66 -7.93 -19.46
C ASN A 287 15.71 -7.14 -20.76
N ILE A 288 16.08 -5.87 -20.64
CA ILE A 288 16.17 -4.94 -21.76
C ILE A 288 17.57 -4.36 -21.72
N LEU A 289 18.30 -4.43 -22.85
CA LEU A 289 19.67 -3.90 -22.99
C LEU A 289 20.67 -4.48 -21.96
N GLY A 290 20.42 -5.70 -21.47
CA GLY A 290 21.27 -6.39 -20.50
C GLY A 290 21.04 -5.97 -19.03
N GLU A 291 20.06 -5.10 -18.77
CA GLU A 291 19.64 -4.73 -17.41
C GLU A 291 18.36 -5.47 -17.01
N TYR A 292 18.32 -5.93 -15.75
CA TYR A 292 17.19 -6.67 -15.20
C TYR A 292 16.38 -5.80 -14.25
N PHE A 293 15.10 -5.62 -14.56
CA PHE A 293 14.18 -4.91 -13.69
C PHE A 293 13.01 -5.80 -13.27
N ARG A 294 12.53 -5.57 -12.05
CA ARG A 294 11.27 -6.11 -11.54
C ARG A 294 10.41 -4.97 -11.02
N THR A 295 9.16 -4.95 -11.43
CA THR A 295 8.11 -4.14 -10.80
C THR A 295 7.01 -5.05 -10.31
N VAL A 296 6.52 -4.82 -9.09
CA VAL A 296 5.38 -5.52 -8.54
C VAL A 296 4.25 -4.55 -8.24
N SER A 297 3.03 -4.93 -8.62
CA SER A 297 1.82 -4.20 -8.29
C SER A 297 0.93 -5.09 -7.44
N ALA A 298 0.90 -4.78 -6.15
CA ALA A 298 0.07 -5.47 -5.16
C ALA A 298 -1.43 -5.19 -5.28
N ASN A 299 -1.75 -4.10 -5.96
CA ASN A 299 -3.11 -3.68 -6.21
C ASN A 299 -3.73 -4.46 -7.38
N TYR A 300 -2.93 -5.12 -8.21
CA TYR A 300 -3.42 -5.73 -9.45
C TYR A 300 -3.21 -7.23 -9.39
N GLY A 301 -4.18 -7.96 -8.83
CA GLY A 301 -4.17 -9.42 -8.74
C GLY A 301 -5.56 -9.98 -9.00
N MET A 302 -5.64 -11.26 -9.38
CA MET A 302 -6.88 -11.87 -9.88
C MET A 302 -7.82 -12.43 -8.79
N SER A 303 -7.48 -12.24 -7.52
CA SER A 303 -8.27 -12.73 -6.38
C SER A 303 -8.42 -11.62 -5.33
N TYR A 304 -7.51 -11.51 -4.37
CA TYR A 304 -7.61 -10.55 -3.26
C TYR A 304 -7.68 -9.08 -3.70
N SER A 305 -7.05 -8.75 -4.83
CA SER A 305 -6.93 -7.37 -5.32
C SER A 305 -7.73 -7.14 -6.61
N ILE A 306 -8.63 -8.06 -6.97
CA ILE A 306 -9.35 -7.98 -8.26
C ILE A 306 -10.21 -6.72 -8.37
N SER A 307 -10.82 -6.29 -7.26
CA SER A 307 -11.62 -5.05 -7.19
C SER A 307 -10.77 -3.79 -7.35
N ASN A 308 -9.49 -3.81 -6.96
CA ASN A 308 -8.59 -2.66 -7.13
C ASN A 308 -8.35 -2.36 -8.61
N VAL A 309 -8.28 -3.38 -9.47
CA VAL A 309 -8.14 -3.19 -10.91
C VAL A 309 -9.34 -2.41 -11.46
N ALA A 310 -10.55 -2.78 -11.05
CA ALA A 310 -11.77 -2.10 -11.46
C ALA A 310 -11.88 -0.67 -10.88
N LYS A 311 -11.41 -0.47 -9.64
CA LYS A 311 -11.34 0.86 -8.99
C LYS A 311 -10.38 1.80 -9.71
N ASP A 312 -9.15 1.38 -9.95
CA ASP A 312 -8.08 2.24 -10.48
C ASP A 312 -8.28 2.55 -11.97
N ALA A 313 -8.75 1.57 -12.75
CA ALA A 313 -9.05 1.76 -14.17
C ALA A 313 -10.38 2.46 -14.45
N GLY A 314 -11.28 2.45 -13.47
CA GLY A 314 -12.68 2.81 -13.65
C GLY A 314 -13.49 1.70 -14.31
N PHE A 315 -14.70 1.47 -13.80
CA PHE A 315 -15.56 0.38 -14.26
C PHE A 315 -15.95 0.47 -15.75
N SER A 316 -16.02 1.69 -16.31
CA SER A 316 -16.33 1.88 -17.73
C SER A 316 -15.30 1.21 -18.65
N LYS A 317 -14.01 1.23 -18.29
CA LYS A 317 -12.95 0.58 -19.07
C LYS A 317 -13.12 -0.93 -19.10
N LEU A 318 -13.55 -1.51 -17.98
CA LEU A 318 -13.87 -2.93 -17.89
C LEU A 318 -15.08 -3.30 -18.76
N GLN A 319 -16.14 -2.50 -18.70
CA GLN A 319 -17.36 -2.75 -19.47
C GLN A 319 -17.12 -2.69 -20.98
N GLU A 320 -16.19 -1.85 -21.45
CA GLU A 320 -15.79 -1.78 -22.87
C GLU A 320 -15.12 -3.06 -23.39
N LEU A 321 -14.48 -3.84 -22.51
CA LEU A 321 -13.84 -5.11 -22.85
C LEU A 321 -14.79 -6.32 -22.74
N LEU A 322 -16.06 -6.08 -22.46
CA LEU A 322 -17.09 -7.09 -22.25
C LEU A 322 -18.27 -6.88 -23.22
N PRO A 323 -19.13 -7.90 -23.41
CA PRO A 323 -20.36 -7.74 -24.18
C PRO A 323 -21.25 -6.63 -23.61
N ALA A 324 -21.85 -5.82 -24.48
CA ALA A 324 -22.71 -4.71 -24.08
C ALA A 324 -24.00 -5.14 -23.36
N ASP A 325 -24.43 -6.38 -23.58
CA ASP A 325 -25.62 -7.01 -23.00
C ASP A 325 -25.35 -7.74 -21.67
N LEU A 326 -24.08 -7.88 -21.25
CA LEU A 326 -23.74 -8.46 -19.96
C LEU A 326 -24.12 -7.50 -18.83
N ASP A 327 -24.92 -7.98 -17.87
CA ASP A 327 -25.45 -7.13 -16.80
C ASP A 327 -24.34 -6.58 -15.89
N GLU A 328 -24.41 -5.27 -15.63
CA GLU A 328 -23.44 -4.57 -14.80
C GLU A 328 -23.42 -5.10 -13.35
N ASN A 329 -24.58 -5.42 -12.77
CA ASN A 329 -24.60 -5.96 -11.40
C ASN A 329 -23.92 -7.33 -11.36
N TYR A 330 -24.16 -8.19 -12.35
CA TYR A 330 -23.47 -9.47 -12.46
C TYR A 330 -21.94 -9.30 -12.46
N ILE A 331 -21.40 -8.43 -13.32
CA ILE A 331 -19.95 -8.16 -13.42
C ILE A 331 -19.41 -7.67 -12.07
N ARG A 332 -20.02 -6.62 -11.50
CA ARG A 332 -19.54 -5.99 -10.26
C ARG A 332 -19.63 -6.94 -9.07
N ASN A 333 -20.72 -7.69 -8.95
CA ASN A 333 -20.93 -8.64 -7.87
C ASN A 333 -19.97 -9.84 -8.00
N TYR A 334 -19.71 -10.33 -9.21
CA TYR A 334 -18.72 -11.38 -9.44
C TYR A 334 -17.34 -10.98 -8.94
N ILE A 335 -16.86 -9.80 -9.34
CA ILE A 335 -15.55 -9.25 -8.91
C ILE A 335 -15.48 -9.14 -7.39
N SER A 336 -16.52 -8.59 -6.79
CA SER A 336 -16.57 -8.36 -5.35
C SER A 336 -16.63 -9.68 -4.56
N ASN A 337 -17.36 -10.70 -5.03
CA ASN A 337 -17.37 -12.02 -4.40
C ASN A 337 -16.07 -12.78 -4.63
N LYS A 338 -15.44 -12.66 -5.81
CA LYS A 338 -14.11 -13.24 -6.06
C LYS A 338 -13.05 -12.69 -5.10
N MET A 339 -13.15 -11.41 -4.73
CA MET A 339 -12.33 -10.81 -3.67
C MET A 339 -12.62 -11.41 -2.28
N LEU A 340 -13.88 -11.68 -1.94
CA LEU A 340 -14.28 -12.29 -0.66
C LEU A 340 -13.88 -13.78 -0.58
N TYR A 341 -13.91 -14.48 -1.70
CA TYR A 341 -13.67 -15.92 -1.86
C TYR A 341 -12.51 -16.15 -2.85
N PRO A 342 -11.26 -15.85 -2.45
CA PRO A 342 -10.11 -15.78 -3.36
C PRO A 342 -9.73 -17.11 -3.99
N THR A 343 -10.13 -18.24 -3.40
CA THR A 343 -9.89 -19.60 -3.92
C THR A 343 -10.92 -20.04 -4.97
N TYR A 344 -11.99 -19.27 -5.19
CA TYR A 344 -12.97 -19.54 -6.23
C TYR A 344 -12.33 -19.49 -7.62
N VAL A 345 -12.75 -20.35 -8.54
CA VAL A 345 -12.31 -20.36 -9.95
C VAL A 345 -13.52 -20.23 -10.88
N PRO A 346 -13.41 -19.54 -12.04
CA PRO A 346 -14.51 -19.40 -12.98
C PRO A 346 -15.14 -20.74 -13.37
N GLN A 347 -16.47 -20.82 -13.31
CA GLN A 347 -17.22 -22.03 -13.66
C GLN A 347 -17.81 -21.96 -15.08
N ASP A 348 -17.99 -20.76 -15.63
CA ASP A 348 -18.55 -20.55 -16.97
C ASP A 348 -17.72 -19.54 -17.80
N ASN A 349 -18.12 -19.36 -19.07
CA ASN A 349 -17.43 -18.46 -19.99
C ASN A 349 -17.66 -16.98 -19.70
N ALA A 350 -18.77 -16.59 -19.06
CA ALA A 350 -19.03 -15.20 -18.72
C ALA A 350 -18.10 -14.75 -17.59
N GLN A 351 -17.94 -15.58 -16.56
CA GLN A 351 -16.98 -15.39 -15.48
C GLN A 351 -15.54 -15.38 -16.01
N LEU A 352 -15.20 -16.29 -16.93
CA LEU A 352 -13.90 -16.32 -17.59
C LEU A 352 -13.64 -15.04 -18.40
N ALA A 353 -14.63 -14.56 -19.16
CA ALA A 353 -14.52 -13.31 -19.92
C ALA A 353 -14.28 -12.10 -19.00
N ILE A 354 -14.98 -12.04 -17.84
CA ILE A 354 -14.75 -11.02 -16.82
C ILE A 354 -13.32 -11.09 -16.29
N GLU A 355 -12.82 -12.27 -15.92
CA GLU A 355 -11.44 -12.41 -15.44
C GLU A 355 -10.41 -12.05 -16.52
N HIS A 356 -10.63 -12.42 -17.78
CA HIS A 356 -9.73 -12.05 -18.87
C HIS A 356 -9.74 -10.53 -19.14
N ALA A 357 -10.90 -9.88 -19.09
CA ALA A 357 -11.01 -8.43 -19.24
C ALA A 357 -10.27 -7.69 -18.11
N ILE A 358 -10.37 -8.18 -16.88
CA ILE A 358 -9.63 -7.63 -15.74
C ILE A 358 -8.12 -7.88 -15.89
N ALA A 359 -7.71 -9.07 -16.33
CA ALA A 359 -6.31 -9.39 -16.58
C ALA A 359 -5.69 -8.44 -17.61
N LYS A 360 -6.40 -8.14 -18.71
CA LYS A 360 -5.97 -7.15 -19.71
C LYS A 360 -5.67 -5.79 -19.07
N ILE A 361 -6.60 -5.29 -18.26
CA ILE A 361 -6.45 -3.99 -17.57
C ILE A 361 -5.32 -4.03 -16.54
N ALA A 362 -5.24 -5.09 -15.74
CA ALA A 362 -4.19 -5.28 -14.74
C ALA A 362 -2.78 -5.26 -15.36
N ILE A 363 -2.61 -5.94 -16.50
CA ILE A 363 -1.35 -5.95 -17.26
C ILE A 363 -1.04 -4.57 -17.80
N GLU A 364 -2.04 -3.86 -18.35
CA GLU A 364 -1.87 -2.50 -18.88
C GLU A 364 -1.40 -1.52 -17.81
N LEU A 365 -2.08 -1.48 -16.66
CA LEU A 365 -1.71 -0.61 -15.53
C LEU A 365 -0.31 -0.93 -15.00
N ASN A 366 0.01 -2.22 -14.85
CA ASN A 366 1.32 -2.65 -14.37
C ASN A 366 2.43 -2.33 -15.38
N ARG A 367 2.17 -2.51 -16.68
CA ARG A 367 3.10 -2.15 -17.76
C ARG A 367 3.44 -0.66 -17.72
N GLU A 368 2.43 0.20 -17.62
CA GLU A 368 2.64 1.65 -17.49
C GLU A 368 3.50 1.97 -16.27
N GLN A 369 3.18 1.35 -15.12
CA GLN A 369 3.97 1.50 -13.90
C GLN A 369 5.43 1.03 -14.09
N HIS A 370 5.64 -0.14 -14.70
CA HIS A 370 6.96 -0.71 -14.92
C HIS A 370 7.81 0.18 -15.82
N PHE A 371 7.24 0.71 -16.91
CA PHE A 371 7.97 1.59 -17.82
C PHE A 371 8.28 2.93 -17.20
N GLN A 372 7.30 3.59 -16.57
CA GLN A 372 7.52 4.87 -15.87
C GLN A 372 8.58 4.78 -14.77
N MET A 373 8.74 3.62 -14.14
CA MET A 373 9.69 3.43 -13.05
C MET A 373 11.11 3.11 -13.49
N ASN A 374 11.28 2.42 -14.62
CA ASN A 374 12.57 1.82 -14.99
C ASN A 374 13.16 2.37 -16.30
N PHE A 375 12.36 3.04 -17.15
CA PHE A 375 12.79 3.48 -18.48
C PHE A 375 12.38 4.93 -18.76
N ASN A 376 13.21 5.65 -19.51
CA ASN A 376 12.86 6.97 -20.05
C ASN A 376 12.15 6.77 -21.40
N THR A 377 10.82 6.75 -21.40
CA THR A 377 10.02 6.46 -22.61
C THR A 377 9.52 7.72 -23.35
N GLU A 378 9.91 8.92 -22.93
CA GLU A 378 9.54 10.14 -23.67
C GLU A 378 10.31 10.19 -24.99
N GLU A 379 9.60 9.99 -26.11
CA GLU A 379 10.09 10.33 -27.45
C GLU A 379 10.73 11.72 -27.40
N ILE A 380 11.87 11.89 -28.07
CA ILE A 380 12.56 13.16 -28.30
C ILE A 380 11.57 14.16 -28.92
N GLY A 381 10.85 14.88 -28.08
CA GLY A 381 9.76 15.75 -28.46
C GLY A 381 10.29 17.14 -28.71
N PHE A 382 10.18 17.61 -29.96
CA PHE A 382 10.15 19.00 -30.47
C PHE A 382 11.08 20.07 -29.83
N LEU A 383 11.09 20.21 -28.51
CA LEU A 383 12.00 21.02 -27.70
C LEU A 383 13.49 20.73 -27.97
N ASP A 384 13.92 19.49 -28.19
CA ASP A 384 15.32 19.20 -28.49
C ASP A 384 15.73 19.60 -29.92
N SER A 385 14.79 19.54 -30.88
CA SER A 385 15.01 20.08 -32.23
C SER A 385 15.12 21.62 -32.23
N LEU A 386 14.40 22.28 -31.31
CA LEU A 386 14.49 23.72 -31.11
C LEU A 386 15.75 24.13 -30.34
N LYS A 387 16.25 23.30 -29.42
CA LYS A 387 17.54 23.51 -28.73
C LYS A 387 18.74 23.38 -29.67
N GLN A 388 18.71 22.50 -30.67
CA GLN A 388 19.77 22.45 -31.69
C GLN A 388 19.85 23.71 -32.55
N THR A 389 18.76 24.47 -32.67
CA THR A 389 18.71 25.68 -33.50
C THR A 389 19.05 26.96 -32.71
N MET A 390 19.10 26.89 -31.37
CA MET A 390 19.32 28.04 -30.50
C MET A 390 20.41 27.75 -29.47
N LEU A 391 21.56 28.36 -29.75
CA LEU A 391 22.61 28.82 -28.82
C LEU A 391 23.86 27.97 -28.63
N SER A 392 24.94 28.69 -28.99
CA SER A 392 26.35 28.55 -28.73
C SER A 392 26.73 28.60 -27.24
N GLU A 393 27.81 27.88 -26.93
CA GLU A 393 28.77 28.12 -25.83
C GLU A 393 28.29 27.90 -24.39
N LYS A 394 28.02 26.63 -24.03
CA LYS A 394 28.29 26.06 -22.69
C LYS A 394 28.20 24.53 -22.74
N ILE A 395 29.22 23.88 -23.29
CA ILE A 395 29.13 22.49 -23.81
C ILE A 395 29.91 21.43 -23.01
N ASN A 396 30.61 21.71 -21.91
CA ASN A 396 31.38 20.62 -21.26
C ASN A 396 30.74 20.00 -20.00
N GLU A 397 29.79 20.65 -19.34
CA GLU A 397 29.17 20.09 -18.12
C GLU A 397 27.81 19.41 -18.38
N THR A 398 27.11 19.77 -19.45
CA THR A 398 25.81 19.15 -19.83
C THR A 398 25.98 17.80 -20.55
N PHE A 399 27.14 17.57 -21.19
CA PHE A 399 27.41 16.33 -21.95
C PHE A 399 27.64 15.09 -21.07
N TYR A 400 27.93 15.24 -19.78
CA TYR A 400 28.04 14.10 -18.86
C TYR A 400 26.69 13.67 -18.29
N PHE A 401 25.74 14.60 -18.14
CA PHE A 401 24.38 14.31 -17.68
C PHE A 401 23.51 13.68 -18.79
N GLU A 402 23.71 14.09 -20.05
CA GLU A 402 23.02 13.50 -21.20
C GLU A 402 23.52 12.09 -21.52
N LYS A 403 24.83 11.80 -21.39
CA LYS A 403 25.40 10.48 -21.73
C LYS A 403 24.96 9.32 -20.82
N GLU A 404 24.59 9.58 -19.56
CA GLU A 404 24.03 8.55 -18.68
C GLU A 404 22.52 8.34 -18.91
N ASN A 405 21.77 9.37 -19.26
CA ASN A 405 20.36 9.26 -19.61
C ASN A 405 20.13 8.69 -21.02
N GLU A 406 21.03 8.95 -21.98
CA GLU A 406 21.02 8.36 -23.32
C GLU A 406 21.14 6.82 -23.28
N LYS A 407 21.77 6.26 -22.24
CA LYS A 407 21.92 4.80 -22.07
C LYS A 407 20.64 4.05 -21.71
N ARG A 408 19.54 4.74 -21.38
CA ARG A 408 18.28 4.13 -20.91
C ARG A 408 17.09 4.31 -21.85
N TYR A 409 17.33 4.73 -23.09
CA TYR A 409 16.29 4.75 -24.12
C TYR A 409 16.11 3.35 -24.72
N PHE A 410 14.86 2.90 -24.75
CA PHE A 410 14.42 1.63 -25.32
C PHE A 410 13.10 1.89 -26.05
N HIS A 411 12.87 1.22 -27.18
CA HIS A 411 11.63 1.32 -27.94
C HIS A 411 10.83 0.02 -27.86
N MET A 412 9.49 0.09 -27.92
CA MET A 412 8.63 -1.08 -27.71
C MET A 412 8.89 -2.21 -28.72
N GLU A 413 9.32 -1.87 -29.94
CA GLU A 413 9.72 -2.83 -30.98
C GLU A 413 10.99 -3.62 -30.67
N ASP A 414 11.80 -3.18 -29.70
CA ASP A 414 13.01 -3.89 -29.28
C ASP A 414 12.67 -5.12 -28.40
N ILE A 415 11.41 -5.35 -28.01
CA ILE A 415 11.00 -6.59 -27.29
C ILE A 415 10.80 -7.75 -28.26
N ASP A 416 11.71 -8.73 -28.20
CA ASP A 416 11.61 -9.97 -28.96
C ASP A 416 10.53 -10.92 -28.42
N ILE A 417 10.48 -11.07 -27.08
CA ILE A 417 9.71 -12.11 -26.41
C ILE A 417 8.91 -11.52 -25.25
N LEU A 418 7.60 -11.77 -25.27
CA LEU A 418 6.73 -11.60 -24.12
C LEU A 418 6.33 -12.94 -23.54
N LEU A 419 6.73 -13.20 -22.31
CA LEU A 419 6.36 -14.40 -21.57
C LEU A 419 5.15 -14.13 -20.67
N ALA A 420 4.05 -14.85 -20.91
CA ALA A 420 2.85 -14.83 -20.10
C ALA A 420 2.90 -15.91 -19.01
N SER A 421 2.80 -15.50 -17.75
CA SER A 421 2.80 -16.37 -16.58
C SER A 421 1.59 -16.09 -15.69
N GLY A 422 1.26 -17.03 -14.80
CA GLY A 422 0.16 -16.91 -13.84
C GLY A 422 -1.06 -17.76 -14.20
N GLY A 423 -1.95 -17.93 -13.21
CA GLY A 423 -3.07 -18.87 -13.30
C GLY A 423 -4.05 -18.57 -14.46
N VAL A 424 -4.35 -17.29 -14.69
CA VAL A 424 -5.25 -16.87 -15.79
C VAL A 424 -4.69 -17.22 -17.17
N MET A 425 -3.37 -17.23 -17.32
CA MET A 425 -2.68 -17.59 -18.56
C MET A 425 -2.59 -19.10 -18.72
N ALA A 426 -2.15 -19.80 -17.67
CA ALA A 426 -1.95 -21.25 -17.67
C ALA A 426 -3.27 -22.01 -17.92
N HIS A 427 -4.40 -21.50 -17.42
CA HIS A 427 -5.72 -22.13 -17.53
C HIS A 427 -6.62 -21.55 -18.63
N ALA A 428 -6.09 -20.67 -19.49
CA ALA A 428 -6.81 -20.22 -20.66
C ALA A 428 -7.19 -21.42 -21.55
N LYS A 429 -8.41 -21.41 -22.13
CA LYS A 429 -8.95 -22.56 -22.88
C LYS A 429 -8.23 -22.78 -24.21
N ASN A 430 -7.66 -21.72 -24.79
CA ASN A 430 -6.91 -21.79 -26.03
C ASN A 430 -5.85 -20.69 -26.14
N ASN A 431 -4.92 -20.86 -27.09
CA ASN A 431 -3.82 -19.94 -27.33
C ASN A 431 -4.28 -18.55 -27.81
N GLN A 432 -5.40 -18.47 -28.53
CA GLN A 432 -5.94 -17.19 -29.00
C GLN A 432 -6.38 -16.30 -27.84
N GLN A 433 -6.97 -16.86 -26.78
CA GLN A 433 -7.30 -16.12 -25.56
C GLN A 433 -6.05 -15.51 -24.90
N VAL A 434 -4.94 -16.26 -24.80
CA VAL A 434 -3.68 -15.75 -24.24
C VAL A 434 -3.12 -14.63 -25.10
N LEU A 435 -3.11 -14.80 -26.43
CA LEU A 435 -2.66 -13.77 -27.36
C LEU A 435 -3.48 -12.48 -27.23
N GLU A 436 -4.80 -12.60 -27.06
CA GLU A 436 -5.68 -11.44 -26.88
C GLU A 436 -5.50 -10.75 -25.54
N ILE A 437 -5.25 -11.49 -24.46
CA ILE A 437 -4.92 -10.89 -23.15
C ILE A 437 -3.61 -10.10 -23.27
N MET A 438 -2.56 -10.73 -23.82
CA MET A 438 -1.25 -10.11 -23.99
C MET A 438 -1.28 -8.93 -24.97
N ASN A 439 -2.03 -9.04 -26.07
CA ASN A 439 -2.16 -7.97 -27.05
C ASN A 439 -2.83 -6.73 -26.44
N THR A 440 -4.00 -6.90 -25.84
CA THR A 440 -4.74 -5.75 -25.27
C THR A 440 -4.02 -5.16 -24.06
N GLY A 441 -3.48 -6.01 -23.18
CA GLY A 441 -2.82 -5.55 -21.96
C GLY A 441 -1.44 -4.95 -22.21
N PHE A 442 -0.64 -5.54 -23.10
CA PHE A 442 0.73 -5.11 -23.31
C PHE A 442 0.92 -4.15 -24.49
N LYS A 443 0.12 -4.32 -25.56
CA LYS A 443 0.24 -3.63 -26.85
C LYS A 443 1.69 -3.60 -27.36
N PRO A 444 2.34 -4.76 -27.57
CA PRO A 444 3.70 -4.79 -28.10
C PRO A 444 3.73 -4.16 -29.49
N GLU A 445 4.78 -3.41 -29.82
CA GLU A 445 5.02 -2.87 -31.16
C GLU A 445 6.04 -3.76 -31.89
N GLY A 446 6.01 -3.76 -33.23
CA GLY A 446 6.90 -4.60 -34.04
C GLY A 446 6.41 -6.05 -34.18
N ILE A 447 7.36 -6.99 -34.26
CA ILE A 447 7.12 -8.44 -34.38
C ILE A 447 7.55 -9.09 -33.06
N THR A 448 6.59 -9.42 -32.21
CA THR A 448 6.86 -9.93 -30.86
C THR A 448 6.36 -11.37 -30.70
N HIS A 449 7.22 -12.25 -30.19
CA HIS A 449 6.86 -13.63 -29.89
C HIS A 449 6.18 -13.72 -28.52
N ILE A 450 5.02 -14.38 -28.46
CA ILE A 450 4.30 -14.60 -27.21
C ILE A 450 4.51 -16.04 -26.76
N TRP A 451 5.07 -16.19 -25.57
CA TRP A 451 5.33 -17.47 -24.92
C TRP A 451 4.49 -17.57 -23.65
N LYS A 452 4.32 -18.77 -23.12
CA LYS A 452 3.55 -19.02 -21.90
C LYS A 452 4.28 -19.99 -20.98
N ASP A 453 4.27 -19.71 -19.68
CA ASP A 453 4.60 -20.72 -18.67
C ASP A 453 3.39 -21.66 -18.51
N ARG A 454 3.51 -22.88 -19.04
CA ARG A 454 2.38 -23.81 -19.21
C ARG A 454 1.69 -24.15 -17.89
N ASN A 455 2.46 -24.37 -16.85
CA ASN A 455 1.97 -24.89 -15.57
C ASN A 455 2.28 -23.96 -14.39
N PHE A 456 2.82 -22.78 -14.67
CA PHE A 456 3.32 -21.83 -13.68
C PHE A 456 4.42 -22.46 -12.82
N LEU A 457 5.49 -22.91 -13.47
CA LEU A 457 6.62 -23.67 -12.88
C LEU A 457 7.93 -22.90 -12.86
N SER A 458 7.94 -21.64 -13.31
CA SER A 458 9.11 -20.76 -13.23
C SER A 458 9.71 -20.68 -11.80
N PRO A 459 8.94 -20.59 -10.70
CA PRO A 459 9.52 -20.62 -9.36
C PRO A 459 10.29 -21.91 -9.05
N HIS A 460 9.75 -23.07 -9.48
CA HIS A 460 10.34 -24.39 -9.25
C HIS A 460 11.67 -24.55 -9.97
N MET A 461 11.74 -24.10 -11.22
CA MET A 461 12.98 -24.12 -12.00
C MET A 461 14.02 -23.15 -11.42
N GLY A 462 13.57 -22.03 -10.85
CA GLY A 462 14.41 -21.04 -10.21
C GLY A 462 15.19 -21.61 -9.04
N ILE A 463 14.51 -22.26 -8.09
CA ILE A 463 15.19 -22.91 -6.96
C ILE A 463 16.02 -24.11 -7.41
N LEU A 464 15.57 -24.86 -8.42
CA LEU A 464 16.36 -25.97 -8.96
C LEU A 464 17.71 -25.50 -9.51
N SER A 465 17.78 -24.29 -10.07
CA SER A 465 19.01 -23.75 -10.66
C SER A 465 20.16 -23.59 -9.67
N TYR A 466 19.87 -23.41 -8.37
CA TYR A 466 20.87 -23.39 -7.30
C TYR A 466 21.50 -24.76 -7.03
N ALA A 467 20.79 -25.85 -7.37
CA ALA A 467 21.29 -27.21 -7.26
C ALA A 467 21.92 -27.71 -8.58
N ASP A 468 21.27 -27.40 -9.71
CA ASP A 468 21.66 -27.85 -11.05
C ASP A 468 21.09 -26.88 -12.12
N LYS A 469 21.90 -25.88 -12.51
CA LYS A 469 21.52 -24.85 -13.49
C LYS A 469 21.25 -25.43 -14.88
N GLU A 470 22.02 -26.44 -15.31
CA GLU A 470 21.86 -27.06 -16.62
C GLU A 470 20.56 -27.84 -16.71
N LEU A 471 20.25 -28.66 -15.69
CA LEU A 471 19.00 -29.39 -15.62
C LEU A 471 17.79 -28.44 -15.59
N ALA A 472 17.85 -27.41 -14.73
CA ALA A 472 16.79 -26.42 -14.61
C ALA A 472 16.52 -25.72 -15.96
N THR A 473 17.58 -25.33 -16.67
CA THR A 473 17.48 -24.68 -17.98
C THR A 473 16.86 -25.61 -19.03
N GLN A 474 17.27 -26.88 -19.05
CA GLN A 474 16.72 -27.89 -19.98
C GLN A 474 15.23 -28.14 -19.73
N LEU A 475 14.82 -28.32 -18.48
CA LEU A 475 13.41 -28.52 -18.12
C LEU A 475 12.57 -27.28 -18.43
N LEU A 476 13.10 -26.09 -18.11
CA LEU A 476 12.43 -24.82 -18.39
C LEU A 476 12.10 -24.67 -19.88
N LEU A 477 13.09 -24.87 -20.75
CA LEU A 477 12.93 -24.70 -22.20
C LEU A 477 12.09 -25.78 -22.87
N ASN A 478 12.19 -27.03 -22.40
CA ASN A 478 11.60 -28.18 -23.10
C ASN A 478 10.24 -28.62 -22.54
N GLU A 479 9.99 -28.42 -21.25
CA GLU A 479 8.79 -28.93 -20.56
C GLU A 479 7.90 -27.84 -19.94
N CYS A 480 8.48 -26.69 -19.56
CA CYS A 480 7.73 -25.61 -18.88
C CYS A 480 7.23 -24.50 -19.82
N ILE A 481 8.06 -24.05 -20.75
CA ILE A 481 7.76 -22.92 -21.64
C ILE A 481 7.13 -23.39 -22.94
N GLU A 482 6.01 -22.79 -23.30
CA GLU A 482 5.26 -23.06 -24.54
C GLU A 482 5.26 -21.83 -25.45
N LYS A 483 5.60 -22.00 -26.73
CA LYS A 483 5.51 -20.93 -27.74
C LYS A 483 4.07 -20.85 -28.24
N ILE A 484 3.39 -19.72 -28.02
CA ILE A 484 1.95 -19.58 -28.23
C ILE A 484 1.61 -18.96 -29.59
N GLY A 485 2.32 -17.91 -29.98
CA GLY A 485 2.01 -17.16 -31.20
C GLY A 485 2.94 -15.98 -31.42
N ILE A 486 2.66 -15.22 -32.47
CA ILE A 486 3.36 -13.98 -32.81
C ILE A 486 2.33 -12.85 -32.87
N ILE A 487 2.60 -11.74 -32.19
CA ILE A 487 1.84 -10.50 -32.35
C ILE A 487 2.61 -9.58 -33.29
N ILE A 488 1.90 -9.02 -34.26
CA ILE A 488 2.45 -8.08 -35.23
C ILE A 488 1.66 -6.78 -35.14
N ARG A 489 2.30 -5.72 -34.64
CA ARG A 489 1.70 -4.40 -34.50
C ARG A 489 2.64 -3.36 -35.10
N PRO A 490 2.33 -2.82 -36.29
CA PRO A 490 3.12 -1.74 -36.85
C PRO A 490 3.04 -0.46 -36.01
N PHE A 491 4.12 0.30 -35.97
CA PHE A 491 4.19 1.61 -35.32
C PHE A 491 4.31 2.74 -36.35
N GLY A 492 3.81 3.93 -36.01
CA GLY A 492 3.78 5.07 -36.92
C GLY A 492 2.97 6.27 -36.42
N LYS A 493 3.27 7.46 -36.95
CA LYS A 493 2.74 8.75 -36.43
C LYS A 493 1.30 9.09 -36.82
N LYS A 494 0.67 8.39 -37.78
CA LYS A 494 -0.65 8.76 -38.33
C LYS A 494 -1.57 7.55 -38.55
N TRP A 495 -2.35 7.23 -37.53
CA TRP A 495 -3.38 6.18 -37.59
C TRP A 495 -4.68 6.71 -38.16
N ARG A 496 -4.81 6.72 -39.49
CA ARG A 496 -6.04 7.14 -40.18
C ARG A 496 -7.00 5.95 -40.33
N PRO A 497 -8.22 6.00 -39.77
CA PRO A 497 -9.19 4.91 -39.88
C PRO A 497 -9.42 4.47 -41.33
N ASN A 498 -9.67 3.16 -41.53
CA ASN A 498 -10.01 2.54 -42.82
C ASN A 498 -8.91 2.64 -43.91
N LYS A 499 -7.69 3.08 -43.57
CA LYS A 499 -6.53 2.98 -44.46
C LYS A 499 -5.85 1.62 -44.30
N THR A 500 -5.27 1.10 -45.38
CA THR A 500 -4.48 -0.14 -45.31
C THR A 500 -3.29 0.06 -44.37
N LEU A 501 -3.17 -0.80 -43.38
CA LEU A 501 -2.07 -0.83 -42.44
C LEU A 501 -0.92 -1.66 -43.02
N LEU A 502 -1.24 -2.93 -43.33
CA LEU A 502 -0.31 -3.89 -43.88
C LEU A 502 -1.03 -4.92 -44.76
N SER A 503 -0.27 -5.61 -45.60
CA SER A 503 -0.68 -6.79 -46.35
C SER A 503 0.11 -8.00 -45.86
N LEU A 504 -0.58 -9.08 -45.51
CA LEU A 504 0.00 -10.36 -45.07
C LEU A 504 -0.27 -11.44 -46.12
N GLN A 505 0.77 -12.04 -46.66
CA GLN A 505 0.68 -13.22 -47.53
C GLN A 505 1.21 -14.45 -46.78
N ILE A 506 0.47 -15.56 -46.87
CA ILE A 506 0.83 -16.85 -46.27
C ILE A 506 1.09 -17.84 -47.40
N ASP A 507 2.32 -18.32 -47.51
CA ASP A 507 2.80 -19.12 -48.64
C ASP A 507 2.49 -18.40 -49.97
N ASP A 508 1.86 -19.10 -50.91
CA ASP A 508 1.43 -18.56 -52.21
C ASP A 508 -0.05 -18.12 -52.21
N SER A 509 -0.64 -17.87 -51.04
CA SER A 509 -2.04 -17.40 -50.93
C SER A 509 -2.22 -15.99 -51.48
N GLU A 510 -3.48 -15.60 -51.72
CA GLU A 510 -3.82 -14.19 -51.95
C GLU A 510 -3.46 -13.34 -50.72
N PRO A 511 -2.89 -12.13 -50.89
CA PRO A 511 -2.52 -11.28 -49.77
C PRO A 511 -3.75 -10.75 -49.00
N HIS A 512 -3.76 -10.95 -47.69
CA HIS A 512 -4.76 -10.38 -46.80
C HIS A 512 -4.40 -8.93 -46.46
N LYS A 513 -5.25 -7.98 -46.84
CA LYS A 513 -5.10 -6.56 -46.47
C LYS A 513 -5.78 -6.28 -45.13
N ILE A 514 -5.01 -5.80 -44.16
CA ILE A 514 -5.53 -5.37 -42.85
C ILE A 514 -5.62 -3.84 -42.86
N GLN A 515 -6.72 -3.31 -42.35
CA GLN A 515 -6.96 -1.87 -42.26
C GLN A 515 -6.73 -1.37 -40.84
N VAL A 516 -6.32 -0.12 -40.72
CA VAL A 516 -6.27 0.64 -39.47
C VAL A 516 -7.65 0.62 -38.80
N GLY A 517 -7.69 0.18 -37.55
CA GLY A 517 -8.88 -0.08 -36.74
C GLY A 517 -9.26 -1.55 -36.60
N ASN A 518 -8.68 -2.44 -37.41
CA ASN A 518 -9.05 -3.86 -37.45
C ASN A 518 -7.88 -4.75 -37.04
N SER A 519 -8.15 -5.70 -36.16
CA SER A 519 -7.21 -6.76 -35.76
C SER A 519 -7.69 -8.10 -36.31
N LYS A 520 -6.76 -9.00 -36.63
CA LYS A 520 -7.10 -10.29 -37.24
C LYS A 520 -6.16 -11.40 -36.80
N TYR A 521 -6.75 -12.53 -36.41
CA TYR A 521 -6.06 -13.76 -36.03
C TYR A 521 -5.95 -14.72 -37.21
N PHE A 522 -4.77 -15.33 -37.36
CA PHE A 522 -4.43 -16.31 -38.40
C PHE A 522 -3.94 -17.60 -37.75
N PRO A 523 -4.74 -18.69 -37.75
CA PRO A 523 -4.36 -19.97 -37.16
C PRO A 523 -3.41 -20.75 -38.09
N ILE A 524 -2.13 -20.39 -38.07
CA ILE A 524 -1.08 -21.13 -38.79
C ILE A 524 -0.79 -22.42 -38.02
N ASN A 525 -1.00 -23.56 -38.68
CA ASN A 525 -0.89 -24.89 -38.06
C ASN A 525 0.21 -25.76 -38.70
N GLN A 526 0.92 -25.24 -39.69
CA GLN A 526 2.03 -25.89 -40.37
C GLN A 526 3.12 -24.86 -40.65
N LYS A 527 4.33 -25.34 -40.95
CA LYS A 527 5.43 -24.44 -41.29
C LYS A 527 5.11 -23.73 -42.61
N SER A 528 4.82 -22.43 -42.52
CA SER A 528 4.44 -21.56 -43.63
C SER A 528 5.38 -20.37 -43.75
N LYS A 529 5.58 -19.90 -44.98
CA LYS A 529 6.33 -18.70 -45.31
C LYS A 529 5.41 -17.49 -45.23
N ILE A 530 5.83 -16.47 -44.50
CA ILE A 530 5.06 -15.25 -44.25
C ILE A 530 5.75 -14.08 -44.92
N ARG A 531 4.99 -13.33 -45.72
CA ARG A 531 5.43 -12.05 -46.28
C ARG A 531 4.53 -10.92 -45.82
N ILE A 532 5.13 -9.84 -45.37
CA ILE A 532 4.44 -8.64 -44.88
C ILE A 532 4.91 -7.44 -45.70
N GLU A 533 3.96 -6.67 -46.20
CA GLU A 533 4.18 -5.37 -46.85
C GLU A 533 3.47 -4.28 -46.05
N LEU A 534 4.20 -3.24 -45.65
CA LEU A 534 3.68 -2.11 -44.87
C LEU A 534 3.27 -0.94 -45.76
N PHE A 535 2.21 -0.23 -45.39
CA PHE A 535 1.70 0.94 -46.13
C PHE A 535 1.74 2.21 -45.28
N ASN A 536 1.53 3.37 -45.90
CA ASN A 536 1.28 4.64 -45.20
C ASN A 536 2.35 5.07 -44.17
N ASN A 537 3.62 4.71 -44.39
CA ASN A 537 4.77 4.98 -43.52
C ASN A 537 4.70 4.29 -42.14
N PHE A 538 3.95 3.20 -42.02
CA PHE A 538 4.05 2.29 -40.87
C PHE A 538 5.34 1.48 -40.94
N LYS A 539 5.86 1.11 -39.78
CA LYS A 539 7.11 0.36 -39.59
C LYS A 539 6.89 -0.83 -38.66
N LEU A 540 7.74 -1.84 -38.78
CA LEU A 540 7.80 -2.99 -37.86
C LEU A 540 9.17 -3.16 -37.21
N ASP A 541 10.23 -2.78 -37.92
CA ASP A 541 11.61 -2.77 -37.44
C ASP A 541 12.44 -1.89 -38.41
N GLY A 542 13.07 -0.83 -37.89
CA GLY A 542 13.90 0.10 -38.65
C GLY A 542 13.17 0.84 -39.81
N ASP A 543 13.85 0.96 -40.96
CA ASP A 543 13.33 1.64 -42.16
C ASP A 543 12.80 0.66 -43.24
N LYS A 544 12.61 -0.61 -42.90
CA LYS A 544 12.13 -1.63 -43.84
C LYS A 544 10.61 -1.58 -43.97
N ASN A 545 10.12 -1.73 -45.21
CA ASN A 545 8.69 -1.81 -45.51
C ASN A 545 8.22 -3.23 -45.87
N GLU A 546 9.14 -4.17 -46.09
CA GLU A 546 8.87 -5.57 -46.42
C GLU A 546 9.60 -6.51 -45.46
N PHE A 547 8.91 -7.56 -45.02
CA PHE A 547 9.44 -8.55 -44.09
C PHE A 547 9.07 -9.96 -44.56
N GLU A 548 10.01 -10.90 -44.44
CA GLU A 548 9.80 -12.30 -44.78
C GLU A 548 10.39 -13.22 -43.70
N PHE A 549 9.60 -14.17 -43.20
CA PHE A 549 10.05 -15.19 -42.25
C PHE A 549 9.21 -16.46 -42.34
N GLU A 550 9.72 -17.58 -41.82
CA GLU A 550 8.97 -18.83 -41.71
C GLU A 550 8.48 -19.05 -40.27
N THR A 551 7.25 -19.52 -40.11
CA THR A 551 6.70 -19.86 -38.79
C THR A 551 5.70 -20.99 -38.88
N GLN A 552 5.56 -21.72 -37.77
CA GLN A 552 4.47 -22.67 -37.54
C GLN A 552 3.51 -22.18 -36.43
N LEU A 553 3.75 -20.97 -35.92
CA LEU A 553 2.98 -20.36 -34.85
C LEU A 553 1.87 -19.49 -35.43
N PRO A 554 0.70 -19.43 -34.78
CA PRO A 554 -0.36 -18.53 -35.20
C PRO A 554 0.08 -17.06 -35.09
N ILE A 555 -0.51 -16.21 -35.94
CA ILE A 555 -0.21 -14.77 -36.00
C ILE A 555 -1.46 -13.97 -35.63
N LEU A 556 -1.32 -13.01 -34.71
CA LEU A 556 -2.30 -11.98 -34.44
C LEU A 556 -1.76 -10.64 -34.97
N ILE A 557 -2.42 -10.08 -35.97
CA ILE A 557 -2.12 -8.72 -36.43
C ILE A 557 -3.00 -7.75 -35.67
N ASP A 558 -2.36 -6.79 -35.00
CA ASP A 558 -3.05 -5.73 -34.28
C ASP A 558 -3.04 -4.42 -35.08
N GLY A 559 -4.21 -4.05 -35.58
CA GLY A 559 -4.42 -2.78 -36.26
C GLY A 559 -5.19 -1.76 -35.42
N SER A 560 -5.38 -2.00 -34.12
CA SER A 560 -6.12 -1.10 -33.24
C SER A 560 -5.46 0.28 -33.14
N ILE A 561 -6.26 1.33 -33.31
CA ILE A 561 -5.79 2.72 -33.28
C ILE A 561 -5.31 3.06 -31.85
N PRO A 562 -4.14 3.70 -31.68
CA PRO A 562 -3.69 4.23 -30.40
C PRO A 562 -4.78 5.08 -29.76
N ASP A 563 -4.99 4.89 -28.46
CA ASP A 563 -6.01 5.57 -27.66
C ASP A 563 -7.48 5.33 -28.08
N GLN A 564 -7.74 4.45 -29.07
CA GLN A 564 -9.08 3.95 -29.34
C GLN A 564 -9.37 2.63 -28.62
N ARG A 565 -10.66 2.43 -28.37
CA ARG A 565 -11.21 1.30 -27.61
C ARG A 565 -10.94 -0.03 -28.31
N HIS A 566 -10.38 -0.99 -27.57
CA HIS A 566 -10.31 -2.37 -28.03
C HIS A 566 -11.71 -2.99 -27.95
N THR A 567 -12.17 -3.62 -29.02
CA THR A 567 -13.50 -4.23 -29.05
C THR A 567 -13.44 -5.64 -28.44
N PHE A 568 -14.49 -6.04 -27.73
CA PHE A 568 -14.68 -7.42 -27.26
C PHE A 568 -14.74 -8.38 -28.46
N SER A 569 -14.09 -9.54 -28.34
CA SER A 569 -14.09 -10.61 -29.35
C SER A 569 -15.07 -11.72 -28.93
N PRO A 570 -16.36 -11.64 -29.34
CA PRO A 570 -17.40 -12.58 -28.92
C PRO A 570 -17.11 -14.03 -29.32
N GLU A 571 -16.37 -14.25 -30.40
CA GLU A 571 -15.99 -15.58 -30.88
C GLU A 571 -15.11 -16.37 -29.90
N LEU A 572 -14.51 -15.72 -28.90
CA LEU A 572 -13.64 -16.35 -27.91
C LEU A 572 -14.37 -16.92 -26.69
N TYR A 573 -15.65 -16.54 -26.50
CA TYR A 573 -16.43 -16.87 -25.32
C TYR A 573 -17.85 -17.25 -25.73
N ASP A 574 -18.25 -18.50 -25.46
CA ASP A 574 -19.64 -18.91 -25.61
C ASP A 574 -20.45 -18.47 -24.39
N LEU A 575 -21.18 -17.37 -24.53
CA LEU A 575 -21.98 -16.74 -23.47
C LEU A 575 -23.44 -17.21 -23.44
N SER A 576 -23.77 -18.30 -24.14
CA SER A 576 -25.14 -18.85 -24.17
C SER A 576 -25.63 -19.36 -22.81
N GLN A 577 -24.71 -19.73 -21.92
CA GLN A 577 -24.99 -20.20 -20.56
C GLN A 577 -24.27 -19.34 -19.54
N ILE A 578 -25.03 -18.57 -18.78
CA ILE A 578 -24.54 -17.77 -17.65
C ILE A 578 -25.11 -18.40 -16.39
N THR A 579 -24.23 -18.86 -15.51
CA THR A 579 -24.65 -19.46 -14.23
C THR A 579 -25.20 -18.38 -13.31
N ASN A 580 -26.12 -18.76 -12.43
CA ASN A 580 -26.58 -17.86 -11.38
C ASN A 580 -25.42 -17.61 -10.40
N LEU A 581 -25.13 -16.34 -10.13
CA LEU A 581 -23.98 -15.94 -9.33
C LEU A 581 -24.01 -16.53 -7.93
N GLU A 582 -25.16 -16.49 -7.26
CA GLU A 582 -25.31 -16.96 -5.89
C GLU A 582 -25.02 -18.46 -5.78
N SER A 583 -25.55 -19.25 -6.72
CA SER A 583 -25.28 -20.69 -6.77
C SER A 583 -23.80 -21.04 -6.93
N SER A 584 -23.02 -20.19 -7.59
CA SER A 584 -21.59 -20.41 -7.82
C SER A 584 -20.78 -20.32 -6.52
N PHE A 585 -21.16 -19.45 -5.59
CA PHE A 585 -20.40 -19.18 -4.37
C PHE A 585 -20.90 -19.94 -3.13
N ASN A 586 -22.06 -20.58 -3.18
CA ASN A 586 -22.68 -21.23 -2.01
C ASN A 586 -21.74 -22.17 -1.24
N ASP A 587 -20.94 -22.98 -1.94
CA ASP A 587 -20.00 -23.93 -1.31
C ASP A 587 -18.79 -23.24 -0.63
N PHE A 588 -18.53 -21.98 -0.98
CA PHE A 588 -17.44 -21.17 -0.41
C PHE A 588 -17.89 -20.32 0.78
N ILE A 589 -19.21 -20.12 0.97
CA ILE A 589 -19.74 -19.37 2.11
C ILE A 589 -19.55 -20.24 3.37
N PRO A 590 -18.68 -19.84 4.31
CA PRO A 590 -18.41 -20.66 5.48
C PRO A 590 -19.65 -20.73 6.39
N SER A 591 -19.91 -21.93 6.93
CA SER A 591 -21.00 -22.11 7.89
C SER A 591 -20.85 -21.14 9.06
N LYS A 592 -21.88 -20.36 9.33
CA LYS A 592 -21.82 -19.34 10.38
C LYS A 592 -21.91 -19.97 11.77
N LYS A 593 -21.14 -19.41 12.72
CA LYS A 593 -21.11 -19.84 14.13
C LYS A 593 -21.34 -18.62 15.02
N VAL A 594 -22.22 -18.77 16.00
CA VAL A 594 -22.42 -17.78 17.07
C VAL A 594 -21.46 -18.11 18.20
N GLY A 595 -20.47 -17.26 18.42
CA GLY A 595 -19.60 -17.36 19.60
C GLY A 595 -20.34 -16.92 20.85
N LYS A 596 -20.13 -17.59 21.99
CA LYS A 596 -20.73 -17.25 23.28
C LYS A 596 -19.68 -17.34 24.38
N GLY A 597 -19.70 -16.38 25.32
CA GLY A 597 -18.91 -16.46 26.54
C GLY A 597 -18.55 -15.09 27.11
N LEU A 598 -17.57 -15.10 28.01
CA LEU A 598 -16.99 -13.89 28.58
C LEU A 598 -16.06 -13.23 27.55
N LEU A 599 -16.42 -12.04 27.09
CA LEU A 599 -15.73 -11.28 26.06
C LEU A 599 -15.04 -10.06 26.67
N ARG A 600 -13.88 -9.68 26.11
CA ARG A 600 -13.12 -8.49 26.50
C ARG A 600 -12.95 -7.56 25.31
N LYS A 601 -13.17 -6.27 25.52
CA LYS A 601 -12.92 -5.20 24.55
C LYS A 601 -11.99 -4.16 25.16
N LYS A 602 -10.81 -3.98 24.58
CA LYS A 602 -9.88 -2.90 24.94
C LYS A 602 -10.31 -1.61 24.24
N ILE A 603 -10.49 -0.53 25.00
CA ILE A 603 -10.83 0.81 24.52
C ILE A 603 -9.59 1.67 24.75
N SER A 604 -8.91 2.03 23.67
CA SER A 604 -7.63 2.76 23.72
C SER A 604 -7.80 4.18 23.17
N LEU A 605 -7.14 5.13 23.84
CA LEU A 605 -6.92 6.47 23.32
C LEU A 605 -5.79 6.45 22.26
N PRO A 606 -5.87 7.30 21.23
CA PRO A 606 -4.86 7.40 20.18
C PRO A 606 -3.47 7.83 20.70
N TYR A 607 -3.42 8.58 21.80
CA TYR A 607 -2.20 8.95 22.49
C TYR A 607 -2.51 9.19 23.98
N PRO A 608 -1.49 9.28 24.87
CA PRO A 608 -1.71 9.47 26.30
C PRO A 608 -2.65 10.66 26.60
N GLY A 609 -3.72 10.39 27.35
CA GLY A 609 -4.75 11.36 27.71
C GLY A 609 -5.30 11.09 29.11
N GLU A 610 -6.56 11.44 29.35
CA GLU A 610 -7.23 11.22 30.63
C GLU A 610 -8.15 9.99 30.53
N ILE A 611 -7.95 8.98 31.38
CA ILE A 611 -8.88 7.86 31.54
C ILE A 611 -9.81 8.19 32.70
N LEU A 612 -11.11 8.18 32.45
CA LEU A 612 -12.15 8.67 33.37
C LEU A 612 -12.83 7.55 34.16
N VAL A 613 -12.34 6.31 34.03
CA VAL A 613 -12.92 5.12 34.66
C VAL A 613 -11.91 4.34 35.47
N GLU A 614 -12.39 3.61 36.47
CA GLU A 614 -11.57 2.82 37.39
C GLU A 614 -11.83 1.31 37.27
N PRO A 615 -10.84 0.44 37.57
CA PRO A 615 -11.06 -1.00 37.66
C PRO A 615 -12.20 -1.32 38.64
N GLY A 616 -13.16 -2.12 38.19
CA GLY A 616 -14.35 -2.47 38.96
C GLY A 616 -15.59 -1.68 38.59
N GLN A 617 -15.45 -0.51 37.95
CA GLN A 617 -16.56 0.34 37.55
C GLN A 617 -17.43 -0.34 36.50
N LYS A 618 -18.76 -0.23 36.67
CA LYS A 618 -19.73 -0.61 35.65
C LYS A 618 -19.95 0.59 34.74
N VAL A 619 -19.93 0.35 33.43
CA VAL A 619 -20.16 1.37 32.41
C VAL A 619 -21.32 0.96 31.51
N LYS A 620 -21.93 1.95 30.88
CA LYS A 620 -23.04 1.82 29.94
C LYS A 620 -22.68 2.44 28.59
N PRO A 621 -23.38 2.07 27.51
CA PRO A 621 -23.24 2.72 26.22
C PRO A 621 -23.38 4.24 26.33
N GLY A 622 -22.40 4.98 25.77
CA GLY A 622 -22.32 6.44 25.83
C GLY A 622 -21.42 6.99 26.95
N ASP A 623 -21.12 6.21 28.00
CA ASP A 623 -20.22 6.65 29.08
C ASP A 623 -18.83 6.94 28.51
N VAL A 624 -18.27 8.10 28.84
CA VAL A 624 -16.91 8.48 28.42
C VAL A 624 -15.90 7.65 29.22
N ILE A 625 -15.10 6.86 28.50
CA ILE A 625 -14.05 6.02 29.08
C ILE A 625 -12.74 6.80 29.21
N GLY A 626 -12.43 7.59 28.20
CA GLY A 626 -11.26 8.47 28.23
C GLY A 626 -11.37 9.57 27.19
N LYS A 627 -10.54 10.59 27.34
CA LYS A 627 -10.50 11.73 26.42
C LYS A 627 -9.09 12.28 26.21
N ASN A 628 -8.88 12.80 25.01
CA ASN A 628 -7.71 13.59 24.63
C ASN A 628 -8.16 15.05 24.44
N VAL A 629 -7.84 15.91 25.40
CA VAL A 629 -8.32 17.32 25.42
C VAL A 629 -7.55 18.21 24.42
N TYR A 630 -6.31 17.85 24.10
CA TYR A 630 -5.41 18.67 23.30
C TYR A 630 -5.10 18.02 21.95
N ASP A 631 -4.25 18.64 21.15
CA ASP A 631 -3.60 17.97 20.03
C ASP A 631 -2.53 17.00 20.56
N PRO A 632 -2.00 16.08 19.76
CA PRO A 632 -0.88 15.26 20.21
C PRO A 632 0.35 16.12 20.60
N PRO A 633 1.03 15.82 21.72
CA PRO A 633 2.17 16.61 22.22
C PRO A 633 3.29 16.67 21.19
N LYS A 634 3.84 17.88 21.00
CA LYS A 634 5.02 18.09 20.15
C LYS A 634 6.28 17.72 20.90
N VAL A 635 7.29 17.25 20.17
CA VAL A 635 8.64 17.15 20.70
C VAL A 635 9.48 18.29 20.15
N TYR A 636 10.18 18.99 21.03
CA TYR A 636 11.10 20.07 20.71
C TYR A 636 12.51 19.58 20.92
N ILE A 637 13.31 19.70 19.87
CA ILE A 637 14.73 19.37 19.93
C ILE A 637 15.52 20.65 20.06
N ILE A 638 16.19 20.79 21.20
CA ILE A 638 17.15 21.85 21.41
C ILE A 638 18.51 21.31 21.03
N THR A 639 19.06 21.81 19.93
CA THR A 639 20.46 21.56 19.56
C THR A 639 21.33 22.63 20.20
N LEU A 640 22.22 22.22 21.11
CA LEU A 640 23.13 23.13 21.79
C LEU A 640 24.30 23.57 20.89
N PHE A 641 24.51 22.89 19.76
CA PHE A 641 25.66 23.03 18.87
C PHE A 641 25.48 23.92 17.64
N ASP A 642 24.28 24.43 17.34
CA ASP A 642 24.00 25.09 16.05
C ASP A 642 24.54 26.54 15.93
N LYS A 643 25.53 26.91 16.75
CA LYS A 643 26.29 28.16 16.60
C LYS A 643 27.79 27.85 16.60
N THR A 644 28.36 27.95 15.41
CA THR A 644 29.68 27.56 14.90
C THR A 644 30.94 28.12 15.58
N HIS A 645 30.92 28.45 16.89
CA HIS A 645 32.09 29.01 17.59
C HIS A 645 32.43 28.39 18.95
N LEU A 646 31.64 27.43 19.44
CA LEU A 646 31.85 26.80 20.74
C LEU A 646 32.28 25.34 20.55
N LYS A 647 33.60 25.09 20.53
CA LYS A 647 34.17 23.72 20.63
C LYS A 647 33.91 23.17 22.03
N ILE A 648 32.70 22.71 22.29
CA ILE A 648 32.29 22.17 23.60
C ILE A 648 32.49 20.65 23.56
N SER A 649 33.27 20.11 24.51
CA SER A 649 33.43 18.67 24.74
C SER A 649 32.22 18.11 25.50
N ARG A 650 31.98 16.78 25.42
CA ARG A 650 30.96 16.07 26.20
C ARG A 650 30.97 16.45 27.69
N GLU A 651 32.16 16.49 28.27
CA GLU A 651 32.39 16.85 29.68
C GLU A 651 31.98 18.29 30.01
N ASN A 652 32.12 19.23 29.07
CA ASN A 652 31.65 20.59 29.25
C ASN A 652 30.11 20.70 29.18
N ILE A 653 29.44 19.84 28.40
CA ILE A 653 27.96 19.81 28.31
C ILE A 653 27.37 19.26 29.60
N GLU A 654 27.87 18.12 30.07
CA GLU A 654 27.45 17.50 31.34
C GLU A 654 27.56 18.50 32.50
N ASN A 655 28.65 19.27 32.56
CA ASN A 655 28.87 20.27 33.61
C ASN A 655 28.09 21.59 33.43
N SER A 656 27.55 21.88 32.24
CA SER A 656 26.86 23.15 31.92
C SER A 656 25.33 23.04 31.86
N LEU A 657 24.80 21.83 31.77
CA LEU A 657 23.36 21.55 31.83
C LEU A 657 22.80 21.85 33.22
N LYS A 658 21.62 22.49 33.27
CA LYS A 658 20.88 22.80 34.49
C LYS A 658 19.65 21.93 34.69
N VAL A 659 19.42 20.99 33.78
CA VAL A 659 18.26 20.10 33.73
C VAL A 659 18.70 18.66 33.51
N GLN A 660 17.89 17.72 33.95
CA GLN A 660 18.08 16.27 33.82
C GLN A 660 16.90 15.64 33.09
N GLU A 661 17.08 14.42 32.58
CA GLU A 661 15.97 13.63 32.03
C GLU A 661 14.87 13.44 33.08
N GLY A 662 13.63 13.69 32.68
CA GLY A 662 12.45 13.67 33.56
C GLY A 662 12.01 15.05 34.08
N ASP A 663 12.87 16.07 34.05
CA ASP A 663 12.56 17.41 34.56
C ASP A 663 11.43 18.10 33.78
N GLU A 664 10.50 18.75 34.49
CA GLU A 664 9.57 19.70 33.88
C GLU A 664 10.18 21.09 33.83
N ILE A 665 10.18 21.69 32.65
CA ILE A 665 10.77 22.99 32.36
C ILE A 665 9.70 23.99 31.89
N LYS A 666 9.82 25.23 32.35
CA LYS A 666 8.96 26.35 31.95
C LYS A 666 9.54 27.12 30.77
N ILE A 667 8.69 27.84 30.04
CA ILE A 667 9.15 28.83 29.04
C ILE A 667 10.08 29.84 29.73
N GLY A 668 11.24 30.08 29.14
CA GLY A 668 12.29 30.96 29.67
C GLY A 668 13.12 30.39 30.80
N GLN A 669 12.89 29.14 31.23
CA GLN A 669 13.74 28.49 32.23
C GLN A 669 15.11 28.17 31.64
N ARG A 670 16.18 28.50 32.38
CA ARG A 670 17.55 28.22 31.97
C ARG A 670 17.80 26.72 31.85
N ILE A 671 18.21 26.27 30.68
CA ILE A 671 18.54 24.88 30.38
C ILE A 671 20.05 24.67 30.37
N VAL A 672 20.81 25.61 29.79
CA VAL A 672 22.28 25.53 29.72
C VAL A 672 22.90 26.85 30.13
N GLU A 673 23.98 26.78 30.90
CA GLU A 673 24.82 27.92 31.26
C GLU A 673 26.29 27.51 31.20
N ILE A 674 27.02 27.97 30.18
CA ILE A 674 28.45 27.70 30.02
C ILE A 674 29.25 28.90 30.55
N LYS A 675 30.02 28.67 31.61
CA LYS A 675 30.96 29.65 32.17
C LYS A 675 32.36 29.39 31.61
N ARG A 676 32.92 30.30 30.80
CA ARG A 676 34.33 30.20 30.38
C ARG A 676 35.24 30.48 31.58
N LYS A 677 36.10 29.53 31.94
CA LYS A 677 37.24 29.74 32.85
C LYS A 677 38.49 29.87 32.01
N ASN A 678 38.91 31.08 31.63
CA ASN A 678 40.30 31.37 31.26
C ASN A 678 40.59 32.87 31.44
N LEU A 679 41.69 33.18 32.12
CA LEU A 679 42.10 34.51 32.59
C LEU A 679 42.46 35.54 31.50
N LEU A 680 42.38 35.20 30.21
CA LEU A 680 42.93 35.99 29.10
C LEU A 680 41.90 36.51 28.08
N GLU A 681 40.60 36.33 28.31
CA GLU A 681 39.52 36.77 27.40
C GLU A 681 38.50 37.73 28.08
N GLU A 682 38.90 38.50 29.09
CA GLU A 682 37.97 39.37 29.84
C GLU A 682 37.50 40.64 29.10
N MET A 683 37.93 40.89 27.86
CA MET A 683 37.56 42.12 27.14
C MET A 683 36.38 41.99 26.17
N ASN A 684 35.68 40.84 26.10
CA ASN A 684 34.35 40.72 25.46
C ASN A 684 33.60 39.44 25.90
N ILE A 685 33.18 39.41 27.16
CA ILE A 685 32.51 38.24 27.77
C ILE A 685 31.06 38.14 27.30
N GLN A 686 30.70 37.03 26.63
CA GLN A 686 29.32 36.56 26.57
C GLN A 686 29.24 35.14 27.17
N ASN A 687 28.55 35.01 28.31
CA ASN A 687 28.13 33.71 28.82
C ASN A 687 27.20 33.07 27.79
N TYR A 688 27.45 31.81 27.43
CA TYR A 688 26.51 31.08 26.58
C TYR A 688 25.38 30.56 27.45
N ILE A 689 24.22 31.17 27.27
CA ILE A 689 23.00 30.87 28.00
C ILE A 689 21.97 30.39 27.00
N TYR A 690 21.32 29.27 27.31
CA TYR A 690 20.16 28.79 26.56
C TYR A 690 18.99 28.61 27.51
N ASP A 691 17.94 29.39 27.27
CA ASP A 691 16.67 29.34 28.00
C ASP A 691 15.64 28.56 27.17
N SER A 692 14.77 27.80 27.84
CA SER A 692 13.77 26.99 27.16
C SER A 692 12.83 27.86 26.32
N PRO A 693 12.67 27.59 25.02
CA PRO A 693 11.69 28.29 24.21
C PRO A 693 10.25 27.82 24.51
N VAL A 694 10.09 26.68 25.18
CA VAL A 694 8.80 26.00 25.35
C VAL A 694 8.65 25.45 26.78
N ARG A 695 7.41 25.25 27.22
CA ARG A 695 7.14 24.44 28.41
C ARG A 695 7.15 22.98 28.01
N GLY A 696 7.88 22.14 28.72
CA GLY A 696 7.98 20.73 28.38
C GLY A 696 8.57 19.88 29.48
N ARG A 697 8.59 18.57 29.26
CA ARG A 697 9.34 17.61 30.06
C ARG A 697 10.58 17.17 29.28
N VAL A 698 11.74 17.18 29.91
CA VAL A 698 12.97 16.65 29.31
C VAL A 698 12.81 15.14 29.17
N GLU A 699 12.69 14.64 27.94
CA GLU A 699 12.61 13.20 27.69
C GLU A 699 13.98 12.55 27.63
N LYS A 700 14.91 13.24 26.97
CA LYS A 700 16.23 12.68 26.69
C LYS A 700 17.27 13.77 26.50
N ILE A 701 18.48 13.49 26.96
CA ILE A 701 19.65 14.33 26.73
C ILE A 701 20.69 13.47 26.02
N ASN A 702 20.98 13.80 24.76
CA ASN A 702 22.08 13.17 24.04
C ASN A 702 23.33 14.04 24.21
N TYR A 703 24.23 13.61 25.08
CA TYR A 703 25.47 14.33 25.37
C TYR A 703 26.47 14.30 24.20
N ASP A 704 26.46 13.25 23.37
CA ASP A 704 27.37 13.10 22.23
C ASP A 704 26.92 14.00 21.05
N ALA A 705 25.61 14.10 20.84
CA ALA A 705 25.00 15.01 19.85
C ALA A 705 24.64 16.38 20.42
N GLY A 706 24.89 16.64 21.72
CA GLY A 706 24.63 17.90 22.42
C GLY A 706 23.21 18.40 22.24
N THR A 707 22.24 17.50 22.34
CA THR A 707 20.84 17.79 22.06
C THR A 707 19.95 17.37 23.22
N ILE A 708 18.90 18.16 23.44
CA ILE A 708 17.91 17.92 24.48
C ILE A 708 16.56 17.76 23.80
N ILE A 709 15.91 16.64 24.06
CA ILE A 709 14.58 16.30 23.57
C ILE A 709 13.58 16.70 24.67
N LEU A 710 12.68 17.63 24.35
CA LEU A 710 11.64 18.12 25.24
C LEU A 710 10.27 17.73 24.69
N ARG A 711 9.47 16.99 25.45
CA ARG A 711 8.06 16.79 25.10
C ARG A 711 7.23 17.94 25.66
N GLU A 712 6.40 18.55 24.82
CA GLU A 712 5.48 19.61 25.21
C GLU A 712 4.56 19.17 26.34
N ILE A 713 4.44 20.00 27.37
CA ILE A 713 3.39 19.86 28.38
C ILE A 713 2.23 20.71 27.95
N GLN A 714 1.07 20.08 27.78
CA GLN A 714 -0.13 20.72 27.23
C GLN A 714 -1.05 21.12 28.37
N ASP A 715 -1.08 22.42 28.67
CA ASP A 715 -1.94 23.03 29.68
C ASP A 715 -2.69 24.23 29.10
N TYR A 716 -3.05 24.14 27.81
CA TYR A 716 -3.62 25.28 27.09
C TYR A 716 -4.90 25.76 27.77
N SER A 717 -4.97 27.07 27.99
CA SER A 717 -6.18 27.70 28.51
C SER A 717 -7.27 27.66 27.46
N THR A 718 -8.38 27.01 27.79
CA THR A 718 -9.63 27.07 27.01
C THR A 718 -10.34 28.42 27.17
N ASN A 719 -9.98 29.21 28.18
CA ASN A 719 -10.50 30.56 28.36
C ASN A 719 -9.85 31.54 27.36
N PRO A 720 -10.63 32.44 26.73
CA PRO A 720 -10.11 33.42 25.79
C PRO A 720 -9.20 34.44 26.47
N VAL A 721 -7.97 34.56 25.98
CA VAL A 721 -6.96 35.50 26.46
C VAL A 721 -6.89 36.70 25.54
N LYS A 722 -7.27 37.88 26.07
CA LYS A 722 -7.22 39.16 25.32
C LYS A 722 -5.89 39.87 25.51
N VAL A 723 -5.17 40.07 24.41
CA VAL A 723 -3.91 40.81 24.34
C VAL A 723 -4.17 42.24 23.86
N LYS A 724 -3.92 43.23 24.72
CA LYS A 724 -4.05 44.66 24.38
C LYS A 724 -2.87 45.16 23.52
N VAL A 725 -2.87 44.79 22.24
CA VAL A 725 -1.78 45.07 21.29
C VAL A 725 -1.53 46.57 21.11
N ALA A 726 -2.58 47.37 20.90
CA ALA A 726 -2.46 48.82 20.69
C ALA A 726 -1.79 49.52 21.88
N GLN A 727 -2.27 49.22 23.10
CA GLN A 727 -1.74 49.77 24.34
C GLN A 727 -0.26 49.40 24.54
N LYS A 728 0.08 48.12 24.37
CA LYS A 728 1.45 47.62 24.52
C LYS A 728 2.41 48.16 23.44
N MET A 729 1.91 48.44 22.23
CA MET A 729 2.69 49.01 21.12
C MET A 729 2.75 50.54 21.07
N LYS A 730 2.00 51.24 21.94
CA LYS A 730 1.79 52.70 21.85
C LYS A 730 1.32 53.10 20.44
N LEU A 731 0.23 52.49 20.01
CA LEU A 731 -0.43 52.73 18.72
C LEU A 731 -1.90 53.10 18.96
N GLU A 732 -2.48 53.87 18.03
CA GLU A 732 -3.93 53.96 17.91
C GLU A 732 -4.51 52.58 17.56
N PRO A 733 -5.66 52.18 18.15
CA PRO A 733 -6.31 50.88 17.87
C PRO A 733 -6.41 50.54 16.39
N GLU A 734 -6.81 51.49 15.55
CA GLU A 734 -7.00 51.34 14.10
C GLU A 734 -5.70 51.00 13.34
N LYS A 735 -4.54 51.25 13.96
CA LYS A 735 -3.22 51.07 13.32
C LYS A 735 -2.60 49.70 13.62
N ILE A 736 -3.17 48.88 14.52
CA ILE A 736 -2.55 47.61 14.93
C ILE A 736 -2.36 46.64 13.75
N LYS A 737 -3.29 46.65 12.78
CA LYS A 737 -3.30 45.72 11.64
C LYS A 737 -2.00 45.75 10.83
N ARG A 738 -1.36 46.93 10.74
CA ARG A 738 -0.11 47.13 9.98
C ARG A 738 1.12 46.49 10.63
N TYR A 739 1.04 46.17 11.92
CA TYR A 739 2.17 45.67 12.72
C TYR A 739 1.97 44.24 13.19
N LEU A 740 0.78 43.67 13.01
CA LEU A 740 0.50 42.26 13.27
C LEU A 740 1.26 41.37 12.29
N LYS A 741 1.77 40.25 12.79
CA LYS A 741 2.42 39.17 12.03
C LYS A 741 1.50 37.97 11.82
N ILE A 742 0.29 38.05 12.34
CA ILE A 742 -0.73 37.01 12.41
C ILE A 742 -2.06 37.54 11.87
N LYS A 743 -2.97 36.62 11.54
CA LYS A 743 -4.32 36.85 11.06
C LYS A 743 -5.32 36.06 11.93
N GLU A 744 -6.59 36.44 11.84
CA GLU A 744 -7.67 35.61 12.41
C GLU A 744 -7.64 34.23 11.76
N GLY A 745 -7.77 33.19 12.60
CA GLY A 745 -7.63 31.79 12.20
C GLY A 745 -6.21 31.23 12.32
N ASP A 746 -5.18 32.07 12.51
CA ASP A 746 -3.82 31.56 12.72
C ASP A 746 -3.70 30.89 14.10
N PHE A 747 -3.03 29.74 14.16
CA PHE A 747 -2.64 29.10 15.41
C PHE A 747 -1.29 29.64 15.89
N VAL A 748 -1.22 30.10 17.14
CA VAL A 748 -0.01 30.68 17.74
C VAL A 748 0.39 29.93 19.00
N TYR A 749 1.69 29.74 19.21
CA TYR A 749 2.27 29.22 20.44
C TYR A 749 2.55 30.35 21.42
N ALA A 750 2.46 30.07 22.72
CA ALA A 750 2.93 31.00 23.74
C ALA A 750 4.40 31.39 23.46
N GLY A 751 4.68 32.69 23.39
CA GLY A 751 5.98 33.25 23.00
C GLY A 751 6.06 33.73 21.54
N ASP A 752 5.16 33.30 20.65
CA ASP A 752 5.17 33.71 19.24
C ASP A 752 4.93 35.21 19.10
N ILE A 753 5.59 35.83 18.11
CA ILE A 753 5.45 37.27 17.86
C ILE A 753 4.09 37.53 17.21
N LEU A 754 3.17 38.14 17.97
CA LEU A 754 1.87 38.60 17.47
C LEU A 754 2.03 39.87 16.64
N ALA A 755 2.85 40.81 17.10
CA ALA A 755 3.09 42.08 16.43
C ALA A 755 4.52 42.56 16.66
N SER A 756 5.08 43.32 15.71
CA SER A 756 6.42 43.92 15.83
C SER A 756 6.49 45.31 15.19
N ARG A 757 7.17 46.27 15.84
CA ARG A 757 7.45 47.62 15.30
C ARG A 757 8.85 48.10 15.68
N LEU A 758 9.57 48.70 14.73
CA LEU A 758 10.81 49.44 15.00
C LEU A 758 10.51 50.80 15.64
N ILE A 759 11.18 51.11 16.73
CA ILE A 759 11.05 52.37 17.49
C ILE A 759 12.42 53.00 17.65
N ASP A 760 12.49 54.31 17.45
CA ASP A 760 13.68 55.09 17.70
C ASP A 760 13.87 55.30 19.21
N VAL A 761 15.00 54.85 19.75
CA VAL A 761 15.43 55.09 21.13
C VAL A 761 16.51 56.16 21.10
N ILE A 762 16.20 57.31 21.70
CA ILE A 762 17.15 58.42 21.86
C ILE A 762 17.99 58.13 23.11
N ALA A 763 19.27 57.82 22.92
CA ALA A 763 20.24 57.81 24.01
C ALA A 763 20.86 59.20 24.10
N ASN A 764 20.54 59.96 25.15
CA ASN A 764 21.21 61.23 25.42
C ASN A 764 22.61 60.93 25.98
N THR A 765 23.63 61.03 25.12
CA THR A 765 25.00 61.26 25.55
C THR A 765 25.38 62.68 25.19
N GLU A 766 26.06 63.37 26.09
CA GLU A 766 26.23 64.84 26.17
C GLU A 766 26.73 65.55 24.91
N ASP A 767 27.17 64.86 23.85
CA ASP A 767 27.67 65.51 22.63
C ASP A 767 27.27 64.86 21.29
N ASN A 768 26.27 63.97 21.22
CA ASN A 768 25.64 63.58 19.94
C ASN A 768 24.37 62.72 20.15
N THR A 769 23.24 63.11 19.55
CA THR A 769 22.00 62.32 19.50
C THR A 769 22.16 61.14 18.54
N LYS A 770 22.62 59.99 19.05
CA LYS A 770 22.50 58.72 18.31
C LYS A 770 21.09 58.15 18.48
N VAL A 771 20.35 58.07 17.36
CA VAL A 771 19.08 57.36 17.28
C VAL A 771 19.36 55.88 17.05
N ASN A 772 19.17 55.06 18.09
CA ASN A 772 19.24 53.61 17.94
C ASN A 772 17.84 53.04 17.69
N LYS A 773 17.66 52.25 16.64
CA LYS A 773 16.40 51.59 16.33
C LYS A 773 16.26 50.31 17.15
N PHE A 774 15.21 50.22 17.97
CA PHE A 774 14.86 49.06 18.78
C PHE A 774 13.59 48.38 18.25
N ASN A 775 13.58 47.05 18.15
CA ASN A 775 12.41 46.31 17.71
C ASN A 775 11.50 45.99 18.91
N LEU A 776 10.35 46.65 19.01
CA LEU A 776 9.33 46.33 20.00
C LEU A 776 8.44 45.21 19.47
N SER A 777 8.49 44.04 20.10
CA SER A 777 7.63 42.89 19.78
C SER A 777 6.66 42.58 20.91
N ILE A 778 5.44 42.20 20.55
CA ILE A 778 4.46 41.62 21.48
C ILE A 778 4.39 40.13 21.22
N GLN A 779 4.60 39.35 22.28
CA GLN A 779 4.51 37.90 22.24
C GLN A 779 3.14 37.41 22.68
N ALA A 780 2.76 36.23 22.19
CA ALA A 780 1.57 35.51 22.58
C ALA A 780 1.69 35.07 24.05
N PRO A 781 0.75 35.43 24.94
CA PRO A 781 0.79 35.01 26.34
C PRO A 781 0.29 33.57 26.57
N SER A 782 -0.42 33.00 25.60
CA SER A 782 -1.00 31.66 25.66
C SER A 782 -0.97 31.03 24.26
N THR A 783 -0.93 29.70 24.21
CA THR A 783 -1.09 28.92 22.98
C THR A 783 -2.58 28.83 22.61
N GLY A 784 -2.90 28.97 21.33
CA GLY A 784 -4.27 28.83 20.82
C GLY A 784 -4.48 29.45 19.44
N THR A 785 -5.70 29.41 18.95
CA THR A 785 -6.09 30.06 17.69
C THR A 785 -6.42 31.53 17.94
N VAL A 786 -6.01 32.40 17.02
CA VAL A 786 -6.42 33.80 16.99
C VAL A 786 -7.88 33.88 16.57
N THR A 787 -8.80 34.00 17.54
CA THR A 787 -10.25 33.96 17.29
C THR A 787 -10.83 35.32 16.89
N ASN A 788 -10.17 36.42 17.26
CA ASN A 788 -10.63 37.78 16.95
C ASN A 788 -9.49 38.80 17.01
N ILE A 789 -9.42 39.68 16.01
CA ILE A 789 -8.59 40.89 15.99
C ILE A 789 -9.52 42.12 16.00
N ASP A 790 -9.70 42.72 17.18
CA ASP A 790 -10.55 43.89 17.37
C ASP A 790 -9.76 45.18 17.09
N GLU A 791 -9.98 45.74 15.90
CA GLU A 791 -9.35 47.01 15.47
C GLU A 791 -9.91 48.25 16.19
N LYS A 792 -11.11 48.18 16.81
CA LYS A 792 -11.70 49.30 17.55
C LYS A 792 -11.07 49.46 18.93
N ASN A 793 -10.85 48.34 19.63
CA ASN A 793 -10.23 48.33 20.96
C ASN A 793 -8.72 48.03 20.91
N GLY A 794 -8.21 47.64 19.75
CA GLY A 794 -6.79 47.38 19.54
C GLY A 794 -6.32 46.10 20.22
N THR A 795 -7.16 45.05 20.26
CA THR A 795 -6.91 43.82 21.00
C THR A 795 -6.93 42.58 20.12
N VAL A 796 -6.07 41.59 20.43
CA VAL A 796 -6.07 40.26 19.81
C VAL A 796 -6.54 39.24 20.83
N THR A 797 -7.50 38.38 20.47
CA THR A 797 -7.99 37.31 21.34
C THR A 797 -7.41 35.98 20.88
N ILE A 798 -6.83 35.23 21.82
CA ILE A 798 -6.26 33.89 21.59
C ILE A 798 -7.04 32.92 22.47
N GLN A 799 -7.50 31.82 21.89
CA GLN A 799 -8.22 30.78 22.62
C GLN A 799 -7.90 29.41 22.04
N TYR A 800 -7.65 28.43 22.91
CA TYR A 800 -7.63 27.03 22.49
C TYR A 800 -9.07 26.51 22.50
N ASP A 801 -9.67 26.42 21.32
CA ASP A 801 -11.06 25.99 21.11
C ASP A 801 -11.06 24.75 20.21
N LYS A 802 -10.69 23.61 20.79
CA LYS A 802 -10.80 22.30 20.15
C LYS A 802 -11.65 21.40 21.02
N ASP A 803 -12.57 20.69 20.37
CA ASP A 803 -13.36 19.66 21.02
C ASP A 803 -12.45 18.52 21.48
N PRO A 804 -12.55 18.06 22.74
CA PRO A 804 -11.85 16.88 23.19
C PRO A 804 -12.21 15.67 22.32
N PHE A 805 -11.19 14.88 21.99
CA PHE A 805 -11.43 13.58 21.36
C PHE A 805 -11.80 12.57 22.44
N GLU A 806 -13.08 12.19 22.50
CA GLU A 806 -13.60 11.25 23.50
C GLU A 806 -13.71 9.82 22.94
N LYS A 807 -13.41 8.84 23.79
CA LYS A 807 -13.72 7.43 23.56
C LYS A 807 -14.80 6.99 24.53
N HIS A 808 -15.91 6.50 23.98
CA HIS A 808 -17.07 6.07 24.75
C HIS A 808 -17.11 4.55 24.88
N SER A 809 -17.79 4.07 25.92
CA SER A 809 -18.25 2.69 25.95
C SER A 809 -19.40 2.54 24.96
N HIS A 810 -19.41 1.43 24.25
CA HIS A 810 -20.49 1.05 23.34
C HIS A 810 -21.33 -0.11 23.87
N LEU A 811 -20.92 -0.69 25.00
CA LEU A 811 -21.47 -1.88 25.61
C LEU A 811 -21.61 -1.65 27.11
N ASN A 812 -22.56 -2.34 27.72
CA ASN A 812 -22.60 -2.53 29.15
C ASN A 812 -21.54 -3.54 29.56
N GLY A 813 -20.87 -3.28 30.66
CA GLY A 813 -19.87 -4.20 31.20
C GLY A 813 -19.15 -3.66 32.41
N LYS A 814 -18.13 -4.39 32.82
CA LYS A 814 -17.28 -4.01 33.95
C LYS A 814 -15.87 -3.73 33.44
N ILE A 815 -15.29 -2.61 33.86
CA ILE A 815 -13.88 -2.33 33.61
C ILE A 815 -13.05 -3.28 34.47
N VAL A 816 -12.20 -4.08 33.84
CA VAL A 816 -11.36 -5.09 34.52
C VAL A 816 -9.90 -4.65 34.62
N GLU A 817 -9.43 -3.86 33.66
CA GLU A 817 -8.06 -3.37 33.59
C GLU A 817 -8.06 -1.91 33.12
N VAL A 818 -7.20 -1.08 33.69
CA VAL A 818 -6.96 0.31 33.29
C VAL A 818 -5.46 0.51 33.14
N GLU A 819 -5.04 0.95 31.97
CA GLU A 819 -3.69 1.46 31.72
C GLU A 819 -3.77 2.98 31.78
N GLU A 820 -3.20 3.57 32.84
CA GLU A 820 -3.27 5.01 33.08
C GLU A 820 -2.85 5.82 31.85
N GLY A 821 -3.71 6.77 31.49
CA GLY A 821 -3.59 7.63 30.31
C GLY A 821 -3.73 6.95 28.95
N ASN A 822 -3.81 5.62 28.85
CA ASN A 822 -3.75 4.94 27.55
C ASN A 822 -5.04 4.20 27.20
N SER A 823 -5.55 3.35 28.09
CA SER A 823 -6.66 2.46 27.73
C SER A 823 -7.42 1.92 28.95
N ALA A 824 -8.62 1.40 28.70
CA ALA A 824 -9.37 0.59 29.65
C ALA A 824 -9.94 -0.64 28.95
N THR A 825 -9.92 -1.81 29.61
CA THR A 825 -10.50 -3.05 29.08
C THR A 825 -11.84 -3.32 29.75
N LEU A 826 -12.88 -3.38 28.92
CA LEU A 826 -14.24 -3.73 29.28
C LEU A 826 -14.44 -5.25 29.18
N GLU A 827 -15.02 -5.88 30.20
CA GLU A 827 -15.42 -7.28 30.19
C GLU A 827 -16.96 -7.42 30.32
N PHE A 828 -17.55 -8.30 29.51
CA PHE A 828 -18.99 -8.57 29.51
C PHE A 828 -19.28 -10.02 29.05
N ASP A 829 -20.36 -10.63 29.53
CA ASP A 829 -20.84 -11.93 29.02
C ASP A 829 -21.76 -11.66 27.83
N GLY A 830 -21.55 -12.38 26.73
CA GLY A 830 -22.20 -12.03 25.48
C GLY A 830 -22.01 -13.01 24.34
N PHE A 831 -22.47 -12.57 23.18
CA PHE A 831 -22.36 -13.28 21.92
C PHE A 831 -21.50 -12.48 20.94
N ARG A 832 -20.76 -13.21 20.09
CA ARG A 832 -19.94 -12.65 19.02
C ARG A 832 -20.33 -13.26 17.69
N LEU A 833 -20.69 -12.41 16.74
CA LEU A 833 -20.95 -12.78 15.35
C LEU A 833 -19.97 -12.03 14.44
N GLN A 834 -19.70 -12.60 13.28
CA GLN A 834 -18.86 -12.02 12.24
C GLN A 834 -19.59 -11.96 10.91
N GLY A 835 -19.52 -10.80 10.25
CA GLY A 835 -19.91 -10.64 8.85
C GLY A 835 -18.76 -11.04 7.90
N ILE A 836 -19.04 -11.05 6.60
CA ILE A 836 -18.01 -11.31 5.58
C ILE A 836 -17.26 -10.03 5.20
N ILE A 837 -17.98 -8.90 5.12
CA ILE A 837 -17.45 -7.56 4.84
C ILE A 837 -18.33 -6.50 5.51
N GLY A 838 -17.72 -5.42 5.97
CA GLY A 838 -18.39 -4.29 6.56
C GLY A 838 -17.77 -2.97 6.13
N PHE A 839 -18.44 -1.87 6.44
CA PHE A 839 -18.05 -0.52 6.06
C PHE A 839 -18.41 0.44 7.20
N GLY A 840 -17.72 1.57 7.29
CA GLY A 840 -17.98 2.60 8.29
C GLY A 840 -17.47 2.27 9.68
N SER A 841 -17.42 3.31 10.52
CA SER A 841 -16.85 3.26 11.85
C SER A 841 -17.74 2.53 12.86
N GLU A 842 -17.17 2.22 14.02
CA GLU A 842 -17.86 1.52 15.09
C GLU A 842 -19.05 2.32 15.67
N ASN A 843 -20.14 1.64 16.03
CA ASN A 843 -21.31 2.26 16.67
C ASN A 843 -22.10 1.25 17.52
N SER A 844 -23.09 1.73 18.26
CA SER A 844 -23.95 0.89 19.11
C SER A 844 -25.38 1.40 19.18
N GLY A 845 -26.32 0.47 19.33
CA GLY A 845 -27.76 0.74 19.41
C GLY A 845 -28.55 -0.53 19.73
N LYS A 846 -29.88 -0.45 19.67
CA LYS A 846 -30.75 -1.62 19.86
C LYS A 846 -30.99 -2.35 18.56
N LEU A 847 -30.82 -3.66 18.53
CA LEU A 847 -31.23 -4.45 17.37
C LEU A 847 -32.73 -4.26 17.11
N HIS A 848 -33.08 -4.14 15.84
CA HIS A 848 -34.45 -4.16 15.38
C HIS A 848 -34.54 -5.03 14.13
N PHE A 849 -35.16 -6.20 14.26
CA PHE A 849 -35.30 -7.16 13.17
C PHE A 849 -36.54 -6.84 12.33
N ILE A 850 -36.34 -6.59 11.04
CA ILE A 850 -37.42 -6.31 10.10
C ILE A 850 -37.55 -7.44 9.07
N LYS A 851 -38.79 -7.76 8.69
CA LYS A 851 -39.10 -8.80 7.70
C LYS A 851 -39.27 -8.25 6.30
N GLU A 852 -39.71 -6.99 6.19
CA GLU A 852 -39.95 -6.31 4.93
C GLU A 852 -39.28 -4.95 4.91
N LYS A 853 -38.80 -4.50 3.73
CA LYS A 853 -38.19 -3.16 3.57
C LYS A 853 -39.14 -2.01 3.97
N SER A 854 -40.45 -2.23 3.85
CA SER A 854 -41.50 -1.29 4.25
C SER A 854 -41.48 -0.97 5.75
N GLU A 855 -41.07 -1.93 6.59
CA GLU A 855 -41.00 -1.77 8.05
C GLU A 855 -39.89 -0.82 8.51
N LEU A 856 -38.94 -0.49 7.61
CA LEU A 856 -37.87 0.47 7.91
C LEU A 856 -38.41 1.83 8.37
N THR A 857 -39.60 2.25 7.91
CA THR A 857 -40.20 3.52 8.32
C THR A 857 -40.63 3.55 9.79
N ASN A 858 -40.74 2.39 10.44
CA ASN A 858 -41.12 2.26 11.85
C ASN A 858 -39.90 2.32 12.78
N CYS A 859 -38.70 2.35 12.21
CA CYS A 859 -37.46 2.34 12.95
C CYS A 859 -37.10 3.75 13.47
N SER A 860 -36.39 3.78 14.60
CA SER A 860 -35.88 4.99 15.24
C SER A 860 -34.38 5.16 15.06
N GLY A 861 -33.87 6.35 15.36
CA GLY A 861 -32.42 6.64 15.34
C GLY A 861 -31.60 5.93 16.41
N GLU A 862 -32.22 5.16 17.31
CA GLU A 862 -31.52 4.29 18.27
C GLU A 862 -31.31 2.87 17.75
N ASN A 863 -31.93 2.51 16.62
CA ASN A 863 -31.94 1.14 16.14
C ASN A 863 -30.74 0.79 15.27
N ILE A 864 -30.29 -0.46 15.40
CA ILE A 864 -29.47 -1.18 14.44
C ILE A 864 -30.42 -2.10 13.68
N ILE A 865 -30.54 -1.89 12.37
CA ILE A 865 -31.51 -2.62 11.56
C ILE A 865 -30.93 -3.96 11.14
N VAL A 866 -31.67 -5.04 11.38
CA VAL A 866 -31.35 -6.37 10.85
C VAL A 866 -32.36 -6.71 9.77
N TYR A 867 -31.87 -6.92 8.55
CA TYR A 867 -32.68 -7.34 7.41
C TYR A 867 -32.08 -8.62 6.78
N PRO A 868 -32.82 -9.74 6.72
CA PRO A 868 -32.26 -11.03 6.32
C PRO A 868 -32.03 -11.22 4.80
N ASP A 869 -32.34 -10.20 3.99
CA ASP A 869 -32.27 -10.25 2.53
C ASP A 869 -31.38 -9.13 1.95
N GLN A 870 -31.39 -9.01 0.62
CA GLN A 870 -30.65 -7.99 -0.13
C GLN A 870 -31.19 -6.57 0.14
N ILE A 871 -30.32 -5.67 0.59
CA ILE A 871 -30.58 -4.22 0.65
C ILE A 871 -30.15 -3.52 -0.65
N ASP A 872 -30.66 -2.30 -0.87
CA ASP A 872 -30.37 -1.47 -2.04
C ASP A 872 -30.06 -0.02 -1.62
N LEU A 873 -29.76 0.83 -2.60
CA LEU A 873 -29.44 2.25 -2.37
C LEU A 873 -30.58 3.02 -1.69
N ALA A 874 -31.84 2.69 -2.00
CA ALA A 874 -32.99 3.37 -1.40
C ALA A 874 -33.10 3.03 0.09
N PHE A 875 -32.85 1.77 0.45
CA PHE A 875 -32.76 1.31 1.83
C PHE A 875 -31.68 2.07 2.62
N LEU A 876 -30.46 2.17 2.07
CA LEU A 876 -29.35 2.87 2.71
C LEU A 876 -29.65 4.35 2.96
N LYS A 877 -30.15 5.07 1.93
CA LYS A 877 -30.52 6.48 2.06
C LYS A 877 -31.65 6.68 3.07
N LYS A 878 -32.64 5.79 3.08
CA LYS A 878 -33.74 5.88 4.04
C LYS A 878 -33.27 5.66 5.47
N ALA A 879 -32.37 4.71 5.69
CA ALA A 879 -31.74 4.49 6.99
C ALA A 879 -30.90 5.70 7.45
N GLU A 880 -30.22 6.37 6.52
CA GLU A 880 -29.49 7.63 6.80
C GLU A 880 -30.44 8.76 7.21
N GLU A 881 -31.56 8.95 6.51
CA GLU A 881 -32.59 9.93 6.91
C GLU A 881 -33.12 9.68 8.33
N LEU A 882 -33.29 8.41 8.70
CA LEU A 882 -33.76 8.00 10.03
C LEU A 882 -32.67 8.06 11.11
N LYS A 883 -31.41 8.31 10.73
CA LYS A 883 -30.24 8.37 11.62
C LYS A 883 -30.06 7.08 12.45
N VAL A 884 -30.29 5.92 11.83
CA VAL A 884 -30.08 4.63 12.49
C VAL A 884 -28.63 4.47 12.95
N LYS A 885 -28.39 3.59 13.92
CA LYS A 885 -27.07 3.31 14.49
C LYS A 885 -26.25 2.29 13.70
N GLY A 886 -26.86 1.54 12.80
CA GLY A 886 -26.17 0.56 11.95
C GLY A 886 -27.13 -0.32 11.17
N ILE A 887 -26.56 -1.09 10.24
CA ILE A 887 -27.29 -2.06 9.41
C ILE A 887 -26.55 -3.38 9.40
N ILE A 888 -27.29 -4.48 9.53
CA ILE A 888 -26.87 -5.85 9.28
C ILE A 888 -27.77 -6.40 8.18
N ALA A 889 -27.18 -6.76 7.05
CA ALA A 889 -27.91 -7.29 5.91
C ALA A 889 -27.24 -8.52 5.33
N ALA A 890 -28.02 -9.36 4.63
CA ALA A 890 -27.46 -10.54 4.02
C ALA A 890 -26.50 -10.19 2.87
N SER A 891 -26.95 -9.29 2.00
CA SER A 891 -26.24 -8.90 0.81
C SER A 891 -26.64 -7.53 0.29
N ILE A 892 -25.86 -7.05 -0.68
CA ILE A 892 -26.09 -5.80 -1.40
C ILE A 892 -25.47 -5.93 -2.80
N ASN A 893 -26.01 -5.22 -3.82
CA ASN A 893 -25.27 -5.09 -5.08
C ASN A 893 -24.09 -4.13 -4.91
N ASN A 894 -22.93 -4.47 -5.45
CA ASN A 894 -21.76 -3.61 -5.43
C ASN A 894 -22.08 -2.21 -5.99
N LYS A 895 -22.85 -2.14 -7.08
CA LYS A 895 -23.29 -0.87 -7.71
C LYS A 895 -24.06 0.06 -6.78
N ASP A 896 -24.92 -0.50 -5.92
CA ASP A 896 -25.70 0.30 -4.97
C ASP A 896 -24.81 0.83 -3.85
N LEU A 897 -23.86 0.00 -3.39
CA LEU A 897 -22.90 0.39 -2.38
C LEU A 897 -21.92 1.46 -2.89
N THR A 898 -21.37 1.32 -4.09
CA THR A 898 -20.45 2.33 -4.66
C THR A 898 -21.14 3.68 -4.87
N LYS A 899 -22.42 3.68 -5.24
CA LYS A 899 -23.24 4.91 -5.29
C LYS A 899 -23.45 5.54 -3.93
N PHE A 900 -23.58 4.75 -2.87
CA PHE A 900 -23.71 5.25 -1.50
C PHE A 900 -22.39 5.81 -0.96
N LEU A 901 -21.28 5.12 -1.23
CA LEU A 901 -19.93 5.54 -0.84
C LEU A 901 -19.38 6.72 -1.68
N ALA A 902 -19.93 6.92 -2.88
CA ALA A 902 -19.41 7.82 -3.92
C ALA A 902 -17.97 7.49 -4.38
N GLU A 903 -17.54 6.24 -4.16
CA GLU A 903 -16.24 5.71 -4.58
C GLU A 903 -16.34 4.21 -4.91
N GLU A 904 -15.43 3.73 -5.76
CA GLU A 904 -15.32 2.31 -6.09
C GLU A 904 -14.65 1.54 -4.94
N ILE A 905 -15.08 0.29 -4.74
CA ILE A 905 -14.56 -0.60 -3.70
C ILE A 905 -13.25 -1.24 -4.20
N GLY A 906 -12.16 -1.02 -3.46
CA GLY A 906 -10.85 -1.57 -3.77
C GLY A 906 -10.50 -2.83 -2.96
N VAL A 907 -9.24 -2.98 -2.57
CA VAL A 907 -8.76 -3.92 -1.55
C VAL A 907 -9.49 -3.56 -0.28
N ALA A 908 -10.28 -4.50 0.24
CA ALA A 908 -11.15 -4.28 1.38
C ALA A 908 -10.35 -4.19 2.69
N LEU A 909 -9.67 -3.06 2.86
CA LEU A 909 -9.38 -2.42 4.13
C LEU A 909 -10.47 -1.35 4.32
N THR A 910 -11.54 -1.70 4.99
CA THR A 910 -12.74 -0.86 5.17
C THR A 910 -12.91 -0.44 6.62
N GLY A 911 -13.93 0.35 6.93
CA GLY A 911 -14.26 0.83 8.27
C GLY A 911 -13.83 2.26 8.58
N ASN A 912 -13.18 2.91 7.61
CA ASN A 912 -12.79 4.33 7.69
C ASN A 912 -13.58 5.22 6.72
N GLU A 913 -14.51 4.62 5.97
CA GLU A 913 -15.38 5.36 5.07
C GLU A 913 -16.22 6.34 5.89
N LYS A 914 -16.42 7.55 5.35
CA LYS A 914 -17.20 8.60 6.01
C LYS A 914 -18.70 8.39 5.77
N ILE A 915 -19.22 7.24 6.20
CA ILE A 915 -20.65 6.92 6.15
C ILE A 915 -21.31 7.12 7.53
N PRO A 916 -22.63 7.43 7.57
CA PRO A 916 -23.32 7.81 8.81
C PRO A 916 -23.41 6.71 9.87
N TYR A 917 -23.25 5.45 9.48
CA TYR A 917 -23.37 4.29 10.37
C TYR A 917 -22.58 3.08 9.83
N PRO A 918 -22.19 2.13 10.70
CA PRO A 918 -21.61 0.86 10.27
C PRO A 918 -22.61 0.03 9.47
N LEU A 919 -22.14 -0.52 8.35
CA LEU A 919 -22.86 -1.51 7.54
C LEU A 919 -22.11 -2.84 7.63
N ILE A 920 -22.80 -3.92 8.01
CA ILE A 920 -22.25 -5.28 7.98
C ILE A 920 -23.05 -6.12 6.98
N ILE A 921 -22.34 -6.74 6.05
CA ILE A 921 -22.85 -7.73 5.11
C ILE A 921 -22.41 -9.12 5.59
N THR A 922 -23.36 -10.05 5.70
CA THR A 922 -23.07 -11.39 6.26
C THR A 922 -22.68 -12.43 5.21
N GLU A 923 -23.19 -12.36 3.97
CA GLU A 923 -23.02 -13.41 2.95
C GLU A 923 -22.20 -12.97 1.74
N GLY A 924 -22.50 -11.82 1.12
CA GLY A 924 -21.74 -11.35 -0.04
C GLY A 924 -22.45 -10.31 -0.90
N PHE A 925 -21.98 -10.14 -2.15
CA PHE A 925 -22.51 -9.18 -3.11
C PHE A 925 -23.48 -9.83 -4.09
N GLY A 926 -24.66 -9.26 -4.31
CA GLY A 926 -25.74 -9.90 -5.07
C GLY A 926 -26.94 -10.22 -4.18
N ASN A 927 -27.70 -11.27 -4.49
CA ASN A 927 -28.97 -11.59 -3.86
C ASN A 927 -28.89 -12.82 -2.95
N PHE A 928 -27.99 -12.78 -1.97
CA PHE A 928 -27.86 -13.85 -0.98
C PHE A 928 -28.90 -13.70 0.14
N GLN A 929 -29.17 -14.83 0.77
CA GLN A 929 -30.06 -14.95 1.92
C GLN A 929 -29.25 -15.18 3.18
N MET A 930 -29.65 -14.54 4.29
CA MET A 930 -28.93 -14.70 5.55
C MET A 930 -28.92 -16.16 6.02
N ASP A 931 -27.77 -16.66 6.48
CA ASP A 931 -27.65 -18.00 7.07
C ASP A 931 -28.73 -18.21 8.15
N SER A 932 -29.42 -19.35 8.10
CA SER A 932 -30.59 -19.61 8.96
C SER A 932 -30.27 -19.50 10.44
N LYS A 933 -29.07 -19.89 10.88
CA LYS A 933 -28.66 -19.78 12.29
C LYS A 933 -28.49 -18.34 12.71
N TYR A 934 -27.90 -17.50 11.85
CA TYR A 934 -27.79 -16.07 12.10
C TYR A 934 -29.15 -15.40 12.10
N LYS A 935 -30.01 -15.70 11.11
CA LYS A 935 -31.36 -15.17 11.01
C LYS A 935 -32.19 -15.47 12.26
N GLU A 936 -32.28 -16.74 12.64
CA GLU A 936 -33.03 -17.17 13.84
C GLU A 936 -32.46 -16.54 15.11
N PHE A 937 -31.13 -16.53 15.26
CA PHE A 937 -30.48 -15.97 16.44
C PHE A 937 -30.72 -14.45 16.57
N LEU A 938 -30.51 -13.68 15.49
CA LEU A 938 -30.68 -12.23 15.50
C LEU A 938 -32.14 -11.83 15.72
N GLN A 939 -33.08 -12.60 15.16
CA GLN A 939 -34.50 -12.42 15.44
C GLN A 939 -34.84 -12.64 16.92
N MET A 940 -34.18 -13.58 17.60
CA MET A 940 -34.36 -13.79 19.05
C MET A 940 -33.69 -12.70 19.92
N GLN A 941 -32.78 -11.90 19.36
CA GLN A 941 -32.10 -10.80 20.07
C GLN A 941 -32.71 -9.42 19.75
N ASP A 942 -33.93 -9.38 19.22
CA ASP A 942 -34.66 -8.13 18.95
C ASP A 942 -34.74 -7.24 20.21
N GLU A 943 -34.64 -5.93 20.02
CA GLU A 943 -34.58 -4.88 21.05
C GLU A 943 -33.38 -4.92 22.01
N LYS A 944 -32.46 -5.89 21.86
CA LYS A 944 -31.25 -5.96 22.69
C LYS A 944 -30.17 -5.01 22.23
N TRP A 945 -29.35 -4.56 23.18
CA TRP A 945 -28.23 -3.69 22.89
C TRP A 945 -27.10 -4.42 22.16
N ALA A 946 -26.57 -3.77 21.14
CA ALA A 946 -25.57 -4.32 20.25
C ALA A 946 -24.49 -3.30 19.91
N TYR A 947 -23.28 -3.81 19.70
CA TYR A 947 -22.15 -3.08 19.17
C TYR A 947 -21.78 -3.63 17.79
N LEU A 948 -21.56 -2.71 16.84
CA LEU A 948 -21.11 -3.00 15.50
C LEU A 948 -19.75 -2.37 15.24
N ASN A 949 -18.90 -3.10 14.52
CA ASN A 949 -17.70 -2.56 13.92
C ASN A 949 -17.62 -3.02 12.46
N GLY A 950 -17.68 -2.07 11.53
CA GLY A 950 -17.61 -2.32 10.09
C GLY A 950 -16.19 -2.62 9.58
N HIS A 951 -15.15 -2.45 10.40
CA HIS A 951 -13.78 -2.64 9.97
C HIS A 951 -13.53 -4.05 9.43
N THR A 952 -13.09 -4.10 8.17
CA THR A 952 -12.74 -5.34 7.48
C THR A 952 -11.35 -5.21 6.91
N GLN A 953 -10.57 -6.27 7.02
CA GLN A 953 -9.31 -6.49 6.34
C GLN A 953 -9.33 -7.91 5.78
N ILE A 954 -9.47 -8.04 4.46
CA ILE A 954 -9.64 -9.36 3.82
C ILE A 954 -8.33 -10.17 3.75
N ARG A 955 -7.17 -9.50 3.77
CA ARG A 955 -5.86 -10.14 3.58
C ARG A 955 -4.91 -9.77 4.71
N ALA A 956 -4.04 -10.70 5.12
CA ALA A 956 -2.88 -10.45 5.99
C ALA A 956 -3.25 -9.82 7.35
N GLY A 957 -3.41 -10.59 8.42
CA GLY A 957 -4.01 -10.06 9.66
C GLY A 957 -5.53 -9.88 9.51
N VAL A 958 -6.19 -10.90 8.96
CA VAL A 958 -7.59 -10.86 8.56
C VAL A 958 -8.48 -10.39 9.71
N THR A 959 -9.13 -9.25 9.49
CA THR A 959 -10.12 -8.71 10.42
C THR A 959 -11.48 -8.77 9.73
N ARG A 960 -12.45 -9.38 10.40
CA ARG A 960 -13.83 -9.44 9.93
C ARG A 960 -14.67 -8.44 10.71
N PRO A 961 -15.69 -7.83 10.08
CA PRO A 961 -16.59 -6.95 10.80
C PRO A 961 -17.30 -7.75 11.89
N ILE A 962 -17.46 -7.14 13.06
CA ILE A 962 -17.96 -7.83 14.25
C ILE A 962 -19.26 -7.21 14.74
N LEU A 963 -20.14 -8.10 15.21
CA LEU A 963 -21.29 -7.78 16.03
C LEU A 963 -21.06 -8.39 17.42
N LEU A 964 -21.16 -7.57 18.46
CA LEU A 964 -21.14 -7.99 19.85
C LEU A 964 -22.50 -7.72 20.49
N LEU A 965 -23.03 -8.72 21.17
CA LEU A 965 -24.34 -8.66 21.83
C LEU A 965 -24.17 -9.03 23.30
N GLU A 966 -24.89 -8.35 24.17
CA GLU A 966 -24.89 -8.65 25.59
C GLU A 966 -25.82 -9.84 25.88
N LYS A 967 -25.39 -10.67 26.83
CA LYS A 967 -26.22 -11.72 27.38
C LYS A 967 -26.88 -11.19 28.65
N GLU A 968 -28.20 -11.00 28.59
CA GLU A 968 -29.03 -10.64 29.74
C GLU A 968 -28.95 -11.66 30.88
#